data_AF-A0A2H0N7H5-F1
#
_entry.id   AF-A0A2H0N7H5-F1
#
_cell.length_a   1.000
_cell.length_b   1.000
_cell.length_c   1.000
_cell.angle_alpha   90.00
_cell.angle_beta   90.00
_cell.angle_gamma   90.00
#
_symmetry.space_group_name_H-M   'P 1'
#
loop_
_entity.id
_entity.type
_entity.pdbx_description
1 polymer ?
#
loop_
_entity_poly.entity_id
_entity_poly.type
_entity_poly.pdbx_seq_one_letter_code
_entity_poly.pdbx_strand_id
1 'polypeptide(L)'
;ASGGLFYAAVQRAIVPGGATNDDYLIYAFDIDLSTSGHVVNWWGIPVALNTPIRNISDMYFSKDTGILYVLYDDSENRLIEMDPQGNVLQDYSAVPVAAREGVIIVTSHPSVTADIYIASDSQKIVAHYSGFPVRYYDADKDGVDHFVDCNDNNASIHPGATEVLYDGIDNDCNPATADTLDADNDGYNSNIDCNDNSASIYPGATEVVGNGIDDDCDPSTLDEPPAPTEISSVGLVAHIRFDLDGSDSSSASNNVTFRGNASVNTTAGKFQGAANFDGNGDYASFANTNDINLGTHGQRSVSIWFKASDKNRRQVLYEEGAQVRGLAVYLDSGKLYVSGWNSPTNESNWAGTYLTVSNVQANTWHHVVLTLNGGSSLTANALSGYLDGALFGQGNGSQLWAHSGDIGVGAVNNGILFHDGSNPSTGSQSLSGLIDDVRIYNRELSANEVHDLFNIQVEPLALPHEVSQDPIVRNNLVLQFPLEDSAGNVALDYSGQKNNGELRGGVTTGVDGKFSQAMQFDGVDDYIYVPDSQDINLGTHTQRSISLQFKADRLTGRQVLFEEGGTVRGLNIYLDGGDLYVGGWNETTNESHWLGTFLKLASAQVGQWYQVALTLDGTASLTNEAFKGYVDGVLVASGSGSQLWAHSGDIGVGATNNDTKFHDGNRSGTAKDMFKGSIDDLRIYNRVLSSNEMGLLFNY
;
A
#
# COMPACT_ATOMS: atom_id res chain seq x y z
N ALA A 1 26.26 4.52 51.99
CA ALA A 1 24.85 4.62 52.45
C ALA A 1 23.98 4.62 51.21
N SER A 2 23.55 3.43 50.79
CA SER A 2 22.66 3.15 49.64
C SER A 2 22.13 1.71 49.77
N GLY A 3 21.97 1.25 51.01
CA GLY A 3 21.55 -0.12 51.29
C GLY A 3 20.04 -0.20 51.26
N GLY A 4 19.48 -0.70 50.15
CA GLY A 4 18.12 -1.23 50.16
C GLY A 4 18.03 -2.32 51.22
N LEU A 5 16.94 -2.32 51.99
CA LEU A 5 16.65 -3.43 52.89
C LEU A 5 15.85 -4.46 52.10
N PHE A 6 16.38 -5.67 51.99
CA PHE A 6 15.65 -6.79 51.39
C PHE A 6 14.66 -7.35 52.41
N TYR A 7 13.39 -7.38 52.05
CA TYR A 7 12.35 -8.05 52.82
C TYR A 7 11.87 -9.26 52.03
N ALA A 8 11.63 -10.38 52.72
CA ALA A 8 11.02 -11.56 52.14
C ALA A 8 9.70 -11.87 52.87
N ALA A 9 8.66 -12.23 52.12
CA ALA A 9 7.37 -12.61 52.69
C ALA A 9 6.70 -13.73 51.86
N VAL A 10 5.88 -14.54 52.51
CA VAL A 10 5.04 -15.55 51.84
C VAL A 10 3.63 -15.00 51.72
N GLN A 11 3.05 -15.03 50.52
CA GLN A 11 1.65 -14.67 50.31
C GLN A 11 0.78 -15.93 50.22
N ARG A 12 -0.47 -15.83 50.71
CA ARG A 12 -1.48 -16.87 50.49
C ARG A 12 -2.45 -16.40 49.41
N ALA A 13 -2.61 -17.18 48.34
CA ALA A 13 -3.64 -16.94 47.35
C ALA A 13 -5.04 -17.09 47.97
N ILE A 14 -5.88 -16.07 47.77
CA ILE A 14 -7.30 -16.10 48.12
C ILE A 14 -8.04 -16.79 46.97
N VAL A 15 -8.46 -18.03 47.18
CA VAL A 15 -9.25 -18.77 46.18
C VAL A 15 -10.72 -18.38 46.32
N PRO A 16 -11.47 -18.16 45.22
CA PRO A 16 -12.91 -17.92 45.28
C PRO A 16 -13.62 -19.08 46.00
N GLY A 17 -14.11 -18.83 47.22
CA GLY A 17 -14.65 -19.85 48.12
C GLY A 17 -14.09 -19.84 49.54
N GLY A 18 -13.09 -19.00 49.83
CA GLY A 18 -12.67 -18.67 51.21
C GLY A 18 -11.64 -19.62 51.83
N ALA A 19 -11.12 -20.60 51.08
CA ALA A 19 -9.91 -21.31 51.48
C ALA A 19 -8.69 -20.53 50.97
N THR A 20 -7.78 -20.14 51.87
CA THR A 20 -6.46 -19.60 51.49
C THR A 20 -5.54 -20.77 51.17
N ASN A 21 -5.04 -20.85 49.94
CA ASN A 21 -3.97 -21.77 49.57
C ASN A 21 -2.67 -20.98 49.45
N ASP A 22 -1.56 -21.52 49.91
CA ASP A 22 -0.25 -20.91 49.65
C ASP A 22 0.00 -20.95 48.13
N ASP A 23 0.49 -19.86 47.53
CA ASP A 23 0.79 -19.78 46.09
C ASP A 23 2.13 -20.41 45.71
N TYR A 24 2.81 -21.04 46.69
CA TYR A 24 4.12 -21.67 46.58
C TYR A 24 5.24 -20.70 46.16
N LEU A 25 5.06 -19.39 46.39
CA LEU A 25 6.05 -18.36 46.12
C LEU A 25 6.53 -17.70 47.40
N ILE A 26 7.83 -17.43 47.46
CA ILE A 26 8.43 -16.49 48.40
C ILE A 26 8.68 -15.20 47.63
N TYR A 27 8.12 -14.08 48.08
CA TYR A 27 8.32 -12.79 47.45
C TYR A 27 9.49 -12.06 48.12
N ALA A 28 10.47 -11.65 47.32
CA ALA A 28 11.57 -10.80 47.76
C ALA A 28 11.40 -9.38 47.20
N PHE A 29 11.66 -8.38 48.04
CA PHE A 29 11.50 -6.96 47.70
C PHE A 29 12.80 -6.20 47.96
N ASP A 30 13.19 -5.36 47.02
CA ASP A 30 14.20 -4.32 47.25
C ASP A 30 13.48 -3.00 47.58
N ILE A 31 13.77 -2.45 48.76
CA ILE A 31 13.16 -1.20 49.22
C ILE A 31 14.19 -0.08 49.24
N ASP A 32 13.94 0.96 48.45
CA ASP A 32 14.67 2.21 48.57
C ASP A 32 14.22 2.97 49.82
N LEU A 33 15.16 3.15 50.75
CA LEU A 33 14.95 3.88 52.00
C LEU A 33 15.32 5.37 51.91
N SER A 34 15.90 5.80 50.79
CA SER A 34 16.24 7.21 50.55
C SER A 34 15.01 8.04 50.17
N THR A 35 14.00 7.39 49.63
CA THR A 35 12.64 7.89 49.44
C THR A 35 11.67 7.08 50.31
N SER A 36 10.45 7.55 50.58
CA SER A 36 9.55 6.94 51.57
C SER A 36 9.09 5.51 51.19
N GLY A 37 9.92 4.49 51.47
CA GLY A 37 9.56 3.07 51.45
C GLY A 37 9.10 2.52 50.10
N HIS A 38 9.64 3.04 49.00
CA HIS A 38 9.25 2.61 47.65
C HIS A 38 9.88 1.26 47.33
N VAL A 39 9.08 0.28 46.90
CA VAL A 39 9.58 -0.98 46.35
C VAL A 39 10.11 -0.71 44.95
N VAL A 40 11.41 -0.91 44.74
CA VAL A 40 12.05 -0.64 43.45
C VAL A 40 11.92 -1.84 42.53
N ASN A 41 12.17 -3.04 43.07
CA ASN A 41 12.05 -4.31 42.36
C ASN A 41 11.40 -5.36 43.27
N TRP A 42 10.66 -6.28 42.68
CA TRP A 42 10.13 -7.47 43.36
C TRP A 42 10.16 -8.67 42.43
N TRP A 43 10.35 -9.85 42.99
CA TRP A 43 10.26 -11.12 42.26
C TRP A 43 9.74 -12.23 43.17
N GLY A 44 9.11 -13.23 42.56
CA GLY A 44 8.68 -14.44 43.23
C GLY A 44 9.73 -15.53 43.07
N ILE A 45 10.20 -16.08 44.18
CA ILE A 45 11.08 -17.24 44.25
C ILE A 45 10.18 -18.49 44.34
N PRO A 46 10.12 -19.32 43.29
CA PRO A 46 9.28 -20.50 43.29
C PRO A 46 9.85 -21.57 44.20
N VAL A 47 9.09 -22.02 45.18
CA VAL A 47 9.57 -23.03 46.12
C VAL A 47 9.29 -24.43 45.58
N ALA A 48 10.30 -25.30 45.55
CA ALA A 48 10.12 -26.69 45.11
C ALA A 48 8.97 -27.40 45.87
N LEU A 49 8.18 -28.21 45.14
CA LEU A 49 6.91 -28.83 45.58
C LEU A 49 6.95 -29.65 46.89
N ASN A 50 8.13 -29.97 47.41
CA ASN A 50 8.33 -30.77 48.63
C ASN A 50 9.08 -30.02 49.74
N THR A 51 9.45 -28.76 49.52
CA THR A 51 10.02 -27.92 50.57
C THR A 51 8.88 -27.53 51.52
N PRO A 52 9.05 -27.66 52.85
CA PRO A 52 8.06 -27.16 53.79
C PRO A 52 7.84 -25.67 53.52
N ILE A 53 6.62 -25.24 53.26
CA ILE A 53 6.27 -23.81 53.15
C ILE A 53 5.34 -23.36 54.28
N ARG A 54 5.07 -24.29 55.20
CA ARG A 54 4.33 -24.05 56.44
C ARG A 54 5.32 -23.87 57.58
N ASN A 55 4.94 -23.07 58.58
CA ASN A 55 5.74 -22.80 59.78
C ASN A 55 7.09 -22.10 59.50
N ILE A 56 7.20 -21.31 58.43
CA ILE A 56 8.32 -20.39 58.26
C ILE A 56 8.19 -19.32 59.36
N SER A 57 9.20 -19.23 60.22
CA SER A 57 9.27 -18.21 61.27
C SER A 57 9.74 -16.88 60.74
N ASP A 58 10.84 -16.90 59.97
CA ASP A 58 11.46 -15.71 59.43
C ASP A 58 12.36 -16.05 58.23
N MET A 59 12.75 -15.03 57.49
CA MET A 59 13.51 -15.15 56.26
C MET A 59 14.52 -14.01 56.12
N TYR A 60 15.72 -14.33 55.64
CA TYR A 60 16.75 -13.33 55.41
C TYR A 60 17.44 -13.56 54.07
N PHE A 61 17.35 -12.59 53.17
CA PHE A 61 18.14 -12.59 51.94
C PHE A 61 19.47 -11.86 52.18
N SER A 62 20.58 -12.58 52.04
CA SER A 62 21.89 -11.98 52.17
C SER A 62 22.39 -11.52 50.80
N LYS A 63 22.33 -10.20 50.58
CA LYS A 63 22.84 -9.55 49.36
C LYS A 63 24.32 -9.85 49.08
N ASP A 64 25.10 -10.09 50.14
CA ASP A 64 26.52 -10.34 50.00
C ASP A 64 26.76 -11.74 49.43
N THR A 65 25.88 -12.70 49.74
CA THR A 65 25.98 -14.09 49.27
C THR A 65 25.07 -14.42 48.10
N GLY A 66 24.06 -13.60 47.80
CA GLY A 66 23.03 -13.90 46.80
C GLY A 66 22.04 -14.99 47.23
N ILE A 67 22.11 -15.47 48.48
CA ILE A 67 21.35 -16.61 49.00
C ILE A 67 20.22 -16.15 49.93
N LEU A 68 19.08 -16.85 49.82
CA LEU A 68 17.96 -16.74 50.74
C LEU A 68 18.08 -17.77 51.87
N TYR A 69 17.97 -17.30 53.10
CA TYR A 69 17.97 -18.13 54.30
C TYR A 69 16.56 -18.19 54.88
N VAL A 70 16.02 -19.39 55.06
CA VAL A 70 14.65 -19.63 55.54
C VAL A 70 14.67 -20.34 56.89
N LEU A 71 14.12 -19.70 57.92
CA LEU A 71 14.02 -20.22 59.28
C LEU A 71 12.63 -20.84 59.50
N TYR A 72 12.57 -22.07 60.05
CA TYR A 72 11.32 -22.77 60.36
C TYR A 72 11.12 -23.01 61.87
N ASP A 73 9.87 -22.93 62.35
CA ASP A 73 9.51 -23.08 63.78
C ASP A 73 9.02 -24.49 64.21
N ASP A 74 8.91 -24.63 65.54
CA ASP A 74 8.11 -25.54 66.38
C ASP A 74 8.24 -27.05 66.15
N SER A 75 8.01 -27.55 64.93
CA SER A 75 8.06 -28.98 64.62
C SER A 75 9.27 -29.42 63.79
N GLU A 76 9.95 -28.49 63.10
CA GLU A 76 10.97 -28.85 62.10
C GLU A 76 12.41 -28.44 62.46
N ASN A 77 12.58 -27.41 63.31
CA ASN A 77 13.86 -26.92 63.85
C ASN A 77 15.02 -26.87 62.83
N ARG A 78 14.89 -26.09 61.75
CA ARG A 78 15.90 -26.02 60.69
C ARG A 78 16.08 -24.62 60.11
N LEU A 79 17.28 -24.37 59.59
CA LEU A 79 17.62 -23.25 58.72
C LEU A 79 17.96 -23.81 57.34
N ILE A 80 17.35 -23.28 56.28
CA ILE A 80 17.59 -23.74 54.91
C ILE A 80 18.24 -22.60 54.10
N GLU A 81 19.31 -22.91 53.37
CA GLU A 81 19.83 -22.07 52.29
C GLU A 81 19.09 -22.42 50.99
N MET A 82 18.54 -21.41 50.34
CA MET A 82 17.90 -21.51 49.03
C MET A 82 18.51 -20.53 48.05
N ASP A 83 18.70 -20.97 46.81
CA ASP A 83 19.04 -20.07 45.71
C ASP A 83 17.82 -19.20 45.30
N PRO A 84 18.03 -18.13 44.50
CA PRO A 84 16.94 -17.30 43.98
C PRO A 84 15.92 -18.03 43.11
N GLN A 85 16.19 -19.26 42.66
CA GLN A 85 15.28 -20.14 41.92
C GLN A 85 14.50 -21.09 42.84
N GLY A 86 14.74 -21.02 44.15
CA GLY A 86 14.07 -21.77 45.20
C GLY A 86 14.51 -23.23 45.34
N ASN A 87 15.70 -23.58 44.82
CA ASN A 87 16.33 -24.86 45.10
C ASN A 87 17.01 -24.82 46.47
N VAL A 88 16.89 -25.91 47.22
CA VAL A 88 17.57 -26.08 48.50
C VAL A 88 19.04 -26.38 48.27
N LEU A 89 19.92 -25.45 48.68
CA LEU A 89 21.36 -25.59 48.65
C LEU A 89 21.89 -26.31 49.89
N GLN A 90 21.30 -26.04 51.06
CA GLN A 90 21.66 -26.70 52.32
C GLN A 90 20.48 -26.74 53.29
N ASP A 91 20.34 -27.86 54.01
CA ASP A 91 19.43 -27.97 55.16
C ASP A 91 20.26 -28.15 56.43
N TYR A 92 20.17 -27.18 57.35
CA TYR A 92 20.82 -27.19 58.65
C TYR A 92 19.80 -27.55 59.75
N SER A 93 19.60 -28.84 59.94
CA SER A 93 18.75 -29.40 61.01
C SER A 93 19.34 -29.31 62.43
N ALA A 94 20.61 -28.92 62.55
CA ALA A 94 21.34 -28.90 63.83
C ALA A 94 21.42 -27.51 64.48
N VAL A 95 20.80 -26.48 63.91
CA VAL A 95 20.69 -25.16 64.53
C VAL A 95 19.49 -25.20 65.48
N PRO A 96 19.65 -25.22 66.82
CA PRO A 96 18.50 -25.29 67.72
C PRO A 96 17.73 -23.98 67.64
N VAL A 97 16.54 -24.00 67.04
CA VAL A 97 15.73 -22.79 66.71
C VAL A 97 14.37 -22.75 67.41
N ALA A 98 14.11 -23.60 68.40
CA ALA A 98 12.80 -23.68 69.07
C ALA A 98 12.31 -22.32 69.62
N ALA A 99 11.09 -21.92 69.24
CA ALA A 99 10.35 -20.71 69.64
C ALA A 99 10.99 -19.38 69.19
N ARG A 100 11.39 -19.27 67.93
CA ARG A 100 12.18 -18.14 67.39
C ARG A 100 11.61 -17.59 66.10
N GLU A 101 11.64 -16.27 65.97
CA GLU A 101 10.86 -15.49 64.98
C GLU A 101 11.73 -14.48 64.21
N GLY A 102 13.06 -14.56 64.34
CA GLY A 102 13.97 -13.63 63.66
C GLY A 102 15.31 -14.25 63.26
N VAL A 103 15.82 -14.02 62.05
CA VAL A 103 17.16 -14.42 61.59
C VAL A 103 17.88 -13.28 60.85
N ILE A 104 19.17 -13.09 61.16
CA ILE A 104 20.06 -12.17 60.42
C ILE A 104 21.37 -12.90 60.15
N ILE A 105 21.82 -12.84 58.88
CA ILE A 105 23.11 -13.36 58.45
C ILE A 105 24.04 -12.18 58.17
N VAL A 106 25.14 -12.09 58.92
CA VAL A 106 26.15 -11.04 58.75
C VAL A 106 27.39 -11.66 58.13
N THR A 107 27.65 -11.27 56.90
CA THR A 107 28.79 -11.71 56.08
C THR A 107 29.69 -10.53 55.73
N SER A 108 30.93 -10.82 55.36
CA SER A 108 31.82 -9.87 54.70
C SER A 108 32.40 -10.56 53.47
N HIS A 109 31.87 -10.27 52.29
CA HIS A 109 32.39 -10.84 51.04
C HIS A 109 33.88 -10.48 50.85
N PRO A 110 34.75 -11.43 50.41
CA PRO A 110 34.49 -12.85 50.13
C PRO A 110 34.83 -13.78 51.31
N SER A 111 33.90 -14.01 52.24
CA SER A 111 34.05 -14.92 53.37
C SER A 111 33.10 -16.11 53.25
N VAL A 112 33.64 -17.32 53.26
CA VAL A 112 32.84 -18.57 53.27
C VAL A 112 32.24 -18.89 54.65
N THR A 113 32.32 -17.95 55.59
CA THR A 113 31.67 -18.06 56.89
C THR A 113 30.99 -16.75 57.30
N ALA A 114 29.95 -16.85 58.11
CA ALA A 114 29.13 -15.76 58.59
C ALA A 114 28.91 -15.82 60.11
N ASP A 115 28.56 -14.68 60.69
CA ASP A 115 27.88 -14.63 61.98
C ASP A 115 26.37 -14.72 61.76
N ILE A 116 25.71 -15.67 62.42
CA ILE A 116 24.26 -15.82 62.40
C ILE A 116 23.68 -15.39 63.75
N TYR A 117 22.70 -14.50 63.70
CA TYR A 117 21.93 -14.04 64.85
C TYR A 117 20.49 -14.52 64.73
N ILE A 118 19.95 -15.13 65.79
CA ILE A 118 18.57 -15.61 65.84
C ILE A 118 17.84 -15.04 67.06
N ALA A 119 16.66 -14.45 66.83
CA ALA A 119 15.83 -13.76 67.84
C ALA A 119 14.55 -14.52 68.18
N SER A 120 13.94 -14.22 69.34
CA SER A 120 12.67 -14.80 69.82
C SER A 120 11.75 -13.69 70.34
N ASP A 121 10.45 -13.84 70.16
CA ASP A 121 9.41 -12.90 70.61
C ASP A 121 9.38 -12.64 72.11
N SER A 122 9.87 -13.60 72.89
CA SER A 122 9.86 -13.52 74.36
C SER A 122 11.11 -12.87 74.97
N GLN A 123 12.22 -12.73 74.23
CA GLN A 123 13.50 -12.20 74.73
C GLN A 123 14.32 -11.47 73.66
N LYS A 124 14.90 -10.30 74.01
CA LYS A 124 15.45 -9.34 73.04
C LYS A 124 16.59 -9.83 72.12
N ILE A 125 17.34 -10.92 72.38
CA ILE A 125 18.23 -11.68 71.45
C ILE A 125 18.47 -13.08 72.07
N VAL A 126 18.38 -14.19 71.33
CA VAL A 126 18.40 -15.56 71.93
C VAL A 126 19.54 -16.48 71.46
N ALA A 127 20.16 -16.34 70.28
CA ALA A 127 21.35 -17.13 69.91
C ALA A 127 22.28 -16.45 68.87
N HIS A 128 23.60 -16.65 69.00
CA HIS A 128 24.63 -16.21 68.07
C HIS A 128 25.56 -17.39 67.71
N TYR A 129 25.78 -17.62 66.42
CA TYR A 129 26.72 -18.61 65.90
C TYR A 129 27.78 -17.91 65.07
N SER A 130 29.04 -18.00 65.50
CA SER A 130 30.18 -17.46 64.76
C SER A 130 30.82 -18.51 63.87
N GLY A 131 31.27 -18.10 62.67
CA GLY A 131 31.98 -19.00 61.74
C GLY A 131 31.05 -20.01 61.07
N PHE A 132 29.76 -19.69 60.95
CA PHE A 132 28.79 -20.53 60.29
C PHE A 132 29.10 -20.61 58.79
N PRO A 133 29.18 -21.80 58.18
CA PRO A 133 29.51 -21.90 56.76
C PRO A 133 28.42 -21.27 55.90
N VAL A 134 28.81 -20.46 54.92
CA VAL A 134 27.91 -19.88 53.93
C VAL A 134 28.47 -20.09 52.53
N ARG A 135 27.59 -20.07 51.53
CA ARG A 135 27.95 -20.17 50.11
C ARG A 135 27.71 -18.85 49.40
N TYR A 136 28.36 -18.67 48.26
CA TYR A 136 28.04 -17.62 47.31
C TYR A 136 27.25 -18.24 46.16
N TYR A 137 26.28 -17.48 45.66
CA TYR A 137 25.51 -17.87 44.50
C TYR A 137 26.35 -17.65 43.23
N ASP A 138 26.32 -18.65 42.36
CA ASP A 138 27.00 -18.74 41.07
C ASP A 138 26.01 -19.48 40.17
N ALA A 139 25.28 -18.74 39.32
CA ALA A 139 24.13 -19.30 38.60
C ALA A 139 24.55 -20.23 37.47
N ASP A 140 25.57 -19.84 36.70
CA ASP A 140 26.02 -20.55 35.50
C ASP A 140 27.15 -21.56 35.75
N LYS A 141 27.73 -21.54 36.95
CA LYS A 141 28.72 -22.50 37.48
C LYS A 141 30.08 -22.41 36.81
N ASP A 142 30.48 -21.22 36.39
CA ASP A 142 31.82 -20.98 35.88
C ASP A 142 32.89 -20.84 36.99
N GLY A 143 32.45 -20.73 38.25
CA GLY A 143 33.28 -20.63 39.43
C GLY A 143 33.59 -19.20 39.88
N VAL A 144 33.00 -18.20 39.24
CA VAL A 144 32.93 -16.81 39.68
C VAL A 144 31.56 -16.59 40.31
N ASP A 145 31.49 -15.86 41.41
CA ASP A 145 30.21 -15.58 42.07
C ASP A 145 29.56 -14.29 41.54
N HIS A 146 28.26 -14.17 41.79
CA HIS A 146 27.39 -13.09 41.32
C HIS A 146 27.85 -11.67 41.67
N PHE A 147 28.79 -11.52 42.60
CA PHE A 147 29.32 -10.22 43.01
C PHE A 147 30.49 -9.75 42.12
N VAL A 148 31.24 -10.70 41.56
CA VAL A 148 32.41 -10.42 40.72
C VAL A 148 32.07 -10.63 39.24
N ASP A 149 31.12 -11.51 38.95
CA ASP A 149 30.67 -11.81 37.60
C ASP A 149 29.81 -10.66 37.03
N CYS A 150 30.18 -10.16 35.84
CA CYS A 150 29.40 -9.15 35.14
C CYS A 150 28.15 -9.72 34.45
N ASN A 151 28.08 -11.05 34.25
CA ASN A 151 26.86 -11.75 33.85
C ASN A 151 26.83 -13.19 34.41
N ASP A 152 26.44 -13.30 35.68
CA ASP A 152 26.29 -14.55 36.47
C ASP A 152 25.36 -15.62 35.86
N ASN A 153 24.71 -15.36 34.72
CA ASN A 153 23.88 -16.34 34.00
C ASN A 153 24.53 -16.87 32.71
N ASN A 154 25.75 -16.43 32.38
CA ASN A 154 26.48 -16.87 31.19
C ASN A 154 27.96 -17.16 31.47
N ALA A 155 28.28 -18.45 31.60
CA ALA A 155 29.60 -18.98 31.96
C ALA A 155 30.75 -18.64 30.97
N SER A 156 30.47 -17.93 29.88
CA SER A 156 31.49 -17.41 28.96
C SER A 156 31.83 -15.94 29.18
N ILE A 157 31.11 -15.24 30.07
CA ILE A 157 31.29 -13.82 30.38
C ILE A 157 31.69 -13.75 31.84
N HIS A 158 32.98 -13.60 32.11
CA HIS A 158 33.48 -13.54 33.48
C HIS A 158 34.86 -12.90 33.52
N PRO A 159 35.30 -12.40 34.69
CA PRO A 159 36.65 -11.88 34.87
C PRO A 159 37.72 -12.88 34.39
N GLY A 160 38.53 -12.43 33.42
CA GLY A 160 39.61 -13.25 32.85
C GLY A 160 39.17 -14.25 31.77
N ALA A 161 37.93 -14.18 31.27
CA ALA A 161 37.56 -14.78 30.01
C ALA A 161 38.39 -14.18 28.85
N THR A 162 38.32 -14.77 27.66
CA THR A 162 38.96 -14.19 26.47
C THR A 162 37.99 -13.25 25.79
N GLU A 163 38.39 -12.00 25.59
CA GLU A 163 37.60 -11.03 24.83
C GLU A 163 37.36 -11.51 23.40
N VAL A 164 36.09 -11.59 23.03
CA VAL A 164 35.61 -11.93 21.69
C VAL A 164 35.33 -10.62 20.98
N LEU A 165 36.28 -10.23 20.14
CA LEU A 165 36.15 -8.99 19.38
C LEU A 165 34.85 -8.98 18.55
N TYR A 166 34.18 -7.83 18.52
CA TYR A 166 33.05 -7.49 17.67
C TYR A 166 31.70 -8.14 18.05
N ASP A 167 31.53 -8.65 19.27
CA ASP A 167 30.22 -9.15 19.75
C ASP A 167 29.45 -8.14 20.61
N GLY A 168 30.07 -7.00 20.94
CA GLY A 168 29.47 -5.93 21.74
C GLY A 168 29.28 -6.26 23.22
N ILE A 169 29.94 -7.31 23.71
CA ILE A 169 29.88 -7.80 25.09
C ILE A 169 31.29 -7.70 25.69
N ASP A 170 31.41 -7.05 26.85
CA ASP A 170 32.63 -7.10 27.67
C ASP A 170 32.77 -8.52 28.26
N ASN A 171 33.38 -9.44 27.51
CA ASN A 171 33.40 -10.86 27.87
C ASN A 171 34.31 -11.10 29.07
N ASP A 172 35.40 -10.34 29.21
CA ASP A 172 36.37 -10.50 30.29
C ASP A 172 36.12 -9.62 31.51
N CYS A 173 34.97 -8.92 31.53
CA CYS A 173 34.53 -7.98 32.57
C CYS A 173 35.58 -6.90 32.89
N ASN A 174 36.40 -6.53 31.90
CA ASN A 174 37.45 -5.54 32.02
C ASN A 174 37.26 -4.43 30.96
N PRO A 175 36.74 -3.26 31.35
CA PRO A 175 36.45 -2.17 30.39
C PRO A 175 37.71 -1.53 29.78
N ALA A 176 38.92 -2.00 30.12
CA ALA A 176 40.18 -1.53 29.55
C ALA A 176 40.66 -2.37 28.34
N THR A 177 40.10 -3.56 28.12
CA THR A 177 40.31 -4.37 26.92
C THR A 177 39.37 -3.83 25.84
N ALA A 178 39.93 -3.28 24.76
CA ALA A 178 39.16 -2.53 23.76
C ALA A 178 38.61 -3.46 22.66
N ASP A 179 37.32 -3.31 22.39
CA ASP A 179 36.54 -4.09 21.42
C ASP A 179 36.61 -3.52 19.96
N THR A 180 37.39 -2.45 19.69
CA THR A 180 37.25 -1.65 18.43
C THR A 180 38.57 -1.19 17.76
N LEU A 181 38.69 -1.36 16.43
CA LEU A 181 39.75 -0.86 15.50
C LEU A 181 39.10 -0.22 14.24
N ASP A 182 39.82 0.66 13.51
CA ASP A 182 39.45 1.20 12.18
C ASP A 182 40.16 0.35 11.11
N ALA A 183 39.44 -0.54 10.41
CA ALA A 183 40.04 -1.54 9.53
C ALA A 183 40.20 -1.12 8.06
N ASP A 184 39.39 -0.18 7.55
CA ASP A 184 39.45 0.26 6.15
C ASP A 184 40.12 1.62 5.93
N ASN A 185 40.43 2.36 7.00
CA ASN A 185 41.10 3.66 7.04
C ASN A 185 40.31 4.82 6.42
N ASP A 186 38.99 4.84 6.54
CA ASP A 186 38.18 6.01 6.19
C ASP A 186 38.13 7.09 7.29
N GLY A 187 38.66 6.78 8.48
CA GLY A 187 38.77 7.69 9.61
C GLY A 187 37.69 7.52 10.67
N TYR A 188 36.78 6.55 10.51
CA TYR A 188 35.82 6.11 11.51
C TYR A 188 36.24 4.76 12.08
N ASN A 189 35.88 4.50 13.34
CA ASN A 189 36.22 3.24 14.01
C ASN A 189 35.01 2.32 14.10
N SER A 190 35.23 1.00 14.17
CA SER A 190 34.17 -0.03 14.18
C SER A 190 32.99 0.15 15.16
N ASN A 191 33.06 0.99 16.19
CA ASN A 191 31.89 1.30 17.03
C ASN A 191 30.97 2.42 16.51
N ILE A 192 31.37 3.11 15.45
CA ILE A 192 30.53 4.12 14.76
C ILE A 192 30.40 3.80 13.27
N ASP A 193 31.31 3.03 12.69
CA ASP A 193 31.26 2.59 11.31
C ASP A 193 30.38 1.34 11.15
N CYS A 194 29.33 1.46 10.34
CA CYS A 194 28.40 0.37 10.05
C CYS A 194 28.98 -0.68 9.08
N ASN A 195 30.07 -0.38 8.37
CA ASN A 195 30.86 -1.35 7.63
C ASN A 195 32.35 -0.97 7.54
N ASP A 196 33.08 -1.26 8.64
CA ASP A 196 34.52 -1.02 8.85
C ASP A 196 35.47 -1.76 7.86
N ASN A 197 34.94 -2.44 6.84
CA ASN A 197 35.71 -3.05 5.75
C ASN A 197 35.53 -2.31 4.41
N SER A 198 34.77 -1.21 4.38
CA SER A 198 34.36 -0.50 3.19
C SER A 198 34.36 1.01 3.38
N ALA A 199 35.47 1.66 3.01
CA ALA A 199 35.70 3.11 3.13
C ALA A 199 34.71 4.05 2.41
N SER A 200 33.66 3.52 1.78
CA SER A 200 32.54 4.25 1.19
C SER A 200 31.28 4.23 2.06
N ILE A 201 31.26 3.47 3.15
CA ILE A 201 30.14 3.32 4.08
C ILE A 201 30.63 3.85 5.42
N TYR A 202 30.14 5.00 5.86
CA TYR A 202 30.60 5.65 7.08
C TYR A 202 29.62 6.71 7.59
N PRO A 203 29.68 7.08 8.89
CA PRO A 203 28.86 8.14 9.45
C PRO A 203 28.89 9.45 8.63
N GLY A 204 27.77 9.78 8.00
CA GLY A 204 27.61 10.98 7.17
C GLY A 204 28.11 10.85 5.73
N ALA A 205 28.25 9.63 5.21
CA ALA A 205 28.37 9.38 3.77
C ALA A 205 27.10 9.84 3.01
N THR A 206 27.09 9.72 1.68
CA THR A 206 25.88 10.00 0.90
C THR A 206 25.07 8.72 0.74
N GLU A 207 23.85 8.69 1.26
CA GLU A 207 22.95 7.54 1.13
C GLU A 207 22.61 7.22 -0.33
N VAL A 208 22.83 5.97 -0.75
CA VAL A 208 22.50 5.47 -2.10
C VAL A 208 21.24 4.63 -2.04
N VAL A 209 20.10 5.32 -2.02
CA VAL A 209 18.74 4.74 -1.93
C VAL A 209 18.54 3.50 -2.80
N GLY A 210 18.11 2.39 -2.18
CA GLY A 210 17.67 1.17 -2.86
C GLY A 210 18.80 0.23 -3.27
N ASN A 211 20.00 0.39 -2.71
CA ASN A 211 21.12 -0.53 -2.89
C ASN A 211 21.13 -1.66 -1.83
N GLY A 212 20.29 -1.58 -0.78
CA GLY A 212 20.23 -2.60 0.28
C GLY A 212 21.28 -2.39 1.39
N ILE A 213 21.90 -1.22 1.46
CA ILE A 213 23.02 -0.87 2.34
C ILE A 213 22.71 0.49 2.98
N ASP A 214 22.84 0.57 4.31
CA ASP A 214 22.88 1.84 5.06
C ASP A 214 24.27 2.45 4.84
N ASP A 215 24.41 3.36 3.87
CA ASP A 215 25.71 3.91 3.47
C ASP A 215 26.21 4.96 4.46
N ASP A 216 25.31 5.73 5.08
CA ASP A 216 25.64 6.85 5.96
C ASP A 216 25.58 6.54 7.47
N CYS A 217 25.29 5.28 7.82
CA CYS A 217 25.21 4.74 9.18
C CYS A 217 24.18 5.47 10.06
N ASP A 218 23.16 6.08 9.47
CA ASP A 218 22.05 6.70 10.16
C ASP A 218 20.75 5.93 9.85
N PRO A 219 20.20 5.16 10.81
CA PRO A 219 18.98 4.38 10.57
C PRO A 219 17.72 5.24 10.36
N SER A 220 17.82 6.57 10.46
CA SER A 220 16.75 7.51 10.11
C SER A 220 16.77 7.97 8.65
N THR A 221 17.91 7.83 7.96
CA THR A 221 18.04 7.91 6.51
C THR A 221 17.76 6.52 5.93
N LEU A 222 16.47 6.23 5.76
CA LEU A 222 16.02 4.92 5.30
C LEU A 222 16.58 4.59 3.90
N ASP A 223 17.28 3.45 3.79
CA ASP A 223 17.59 2.75 2.52
C ASP A 223 16.30 2.21 1.85
N GLU A 224 15.24 2.04 2.65
CA GLU A 224 13.88 1.87 2.14
C GLU A 224 13.32 3.26 1.74
N PRO A 225 12.94 3.48 0.48
CA PRO A 225 12.21 4.68 0.13
C PRO A 225 10.95 4.79 1.00
N PRO A 226 10.48 6.00 1.31
CA PRO A 226 9.23 6.17 2.04
C PRO A 226 8.15 5.30 1.38
N ALA A 227 7.32 4.64 2.21
CA ALA A 227 6.19 3.83 1.74
C ALA A 227 5.51 4.51 0.55
N PRO A 228 5.23 3.79 -0.56
CA PRO A 228 4.97 4.37 -1.87
C PRO A 228 3.99 5.52 -1.74
N THR A 229 4.52 6.73 -1.84
CA THR A 229 3.72 7.94 -1.86
C THR A 229 2.92 7.91 -3.16
N GLU A 230 1.67 8.40 -3.15
CA GLU A 230 0.90 8.63 -4.38
C GLU A 230 1.82 9.18 -5.48
N ILE A 231 1.99 8.42 -6.57
CA ILE A 231 2.92 8.80 -7.64
C ILE A 231 2.45 10.13 -8.20
N SER A 232 3.23 11.17 -7.92
CA SER A 232 2.83 12.55 -8.16
C SER A 232 2.37 12.78 -9.60
N SER A 233 1.08 13.11 -9.76
CA SER A 233 0.48 13.50 -11.04
C SER A 233 0.93 14.89 -11.50
N VAL A 234 1.72 15.61 -10.68
CA VAL A 234 2.30 16.90 -11.05
C VAL A 234 3.13 16.74 -12.31
N GLY A 235 2.84 17.53 -13.33
CA GLY A 235 3.58 17.49 -14.59
C GLY A 235 3.40 16.21 -15.41
N LEU A 236 2.52 15.27 -15.01
CA LEU A 236 2.13 14.12 -15.82
C LEU A 236 1.30 14.61 -17.01
N VAL A 237 1.75 14.30 -18.23
CA VAL A 237 1.08 14.73 -19.47
C VAL A 237 0.61 13.57 -20.33
N ALA A 238 0.99 12.35 -20.01
CA ALA A 238 0.34 11.15 -20.52
C ALA A 238 0.56 9.98 -19.56
N HIS A 239 -0.47 9.19 -19.32
CA HIS A 239 -0.40 7.89 -18.65
C HIS A 239 -1.30 6.89 -19.39
N ILE A 240 -0.68 6.04 -20.20
CA ILE A 240 -1.34 4.99 -20.97
C ILE A 240 -1.12 3.65 -20.28
N ARG A 241 -2.15 3.17 -19.60
CA ARG A 241 -2.09 1.88 -18.88
C ARG A 241 -2.19 0.67 -19.80
N PHE A 242 -2.74 0.80 -21.01
CA PHE A 242 -2.98 -0.34 -21.90
C PHE A 242 -3.76 -1.52 -21.28
N ASP A 243 -4.55 -1.28 -20.23
CA ASP A 243 -5.41 -2.30 -19.63
C ASP A 243 -6.56 -2.71 -20.55
N LEU A 244 -7.10 -1.73 -21.29
CA LEU A 244 -8.27 -1.88 -22.15
C LEU A 244 -8.02 -1.33 -23.55
N ASP A 245 -7.44 -0.12 -23.64
CA ASP A 245 -7.19 0.57 -24.89
C ASP A 245 -5.98 1.53 -24.79
N GLY A 246 -5.84 2.42 -25.78
CA GLY A 246 -4.80 3.44 -25.85
C GLY A 246 -5.19 4.79 -25.23
N SER A 247 -6.13 4.82 -24.28
CA SER A 247 -6.58 6.08 -23.68
C SER A 247 -5.61 6.60 -22.62
N ASP A 248 -5.49 7.92 -22.54
CA ASP A 248 -4.73 8.64 -21.53
C ASP A 248 -5.56 8.86 -20.27
N SER A 249 -5.06 8.33 -19.16
CA SER A 249 -5.66 8.47 -17.82
C SER A 249 -5.21 9.74 -17.09
N SER A 250 -4.28 10.52 -17.67
CA SER A 250 -3.91 11.83 -17.14
C SER A 250 -4.94 12.91 -17.48
N SER A 251 -4.89 14.04 -16.77
CA SER A 251 -5.75 15.20 -17.08
C SER A 251 -5.46 15.86 -18.44
N ALA A 252 -4.36 15.51 -19.11
CA ALA A 252 -3.95 16.12 -20.38
C ALA A 252 -4.60 15.47 -21.62
N SER A 253 -5.19 14.27 -21.48
CA SER A 253 -5.94 13.58 -22.55
C SER A 253 -5.14 13.33 -23.85
N ASN A 254 -3.82 13.12 -23.75
CA ASN A 254 -2.93 12.77 -24.86
C ASN A 254 -3.04 11.27 -25.19
N ASN A 255 -4.18 10.85 -25.74
CA ASN A 255 -4.45 9.46 -26.12
C ASN A 255 -3.49 8.97 -27.23
N VAL A 256 -3.25 7.66 -27.29
CA VAL A 256 -2.51 7.04 -28.40
C VAL A 256 -3.44 6.47 -29.47
N THR A 257 -2.96 6.51 -30.71
CA THR A 257 -3.55 5.81 -31.85
C THR A 257 -2.69 4.63 -32.25
N PHE A 258 -3.24 3.42 -32.25
CA PHE A 258 -2.55 2.24 -32.78
C PHE A 258 -2.44 2.30 -34.31
N ARG A 259 -1.27 1.91 -34.83
CA ARG A 259 -0.94 1.82 -36.26
C ARG A 259 -0.49 0.40 -36.58
N GLY A 260 -0.76 -0.04 -37.80
CA GLY A 260 -0.55 -1.44 -38.20
C GLY A 260 -1.53 -2.36 -37.49
N ASN A 261 -1.04 -3.48 -36.95
CA ASN A 261 -1.83 -4.46 -36.20
C ASN A 261 -1.60 -4.39 -34.68
N ALA A 262 -0.94 -3.34 -34.19
CA ALA A 262 -0.78 -3.14 -32.75
C ALA A 262 -2.16 -3.11 -32.09
N SER A 263 -2.28 -3.82 -30.97
CA SER A 263 -3.54 -3.99 -30.25
C SER A 263 -3.27 -4.16 -28.76
N VAL A 264 -4.28 -3.92 -27.93
CA VAL A 264 -4.19 -4.23 -26.51
C VAL A 264 -4.53 -5.70 -26.29
N ASN A 265 -3.67 -6.40 -25.55
CA ASN A 265 -3.96 -7.67 -24.92
C ASN A 265 -4.31 -7.44 -23.45
N THR A 266 -5.59 -7.55 -23.11
CA THR A 266 -6.16 -7.24 -21.79
C THR A 266 -5.81 -8.24 -20.68
N THR A 267 -5.00 -9.26 -20.98
CA THR A 267 -4.68 -10.35 -20.02
C THR A 267 -3.18 -10.62 -19.86
N ALA A 268 -2.33 -9.92 -20.60
CA ALA A 268 -0.89 -10.22 -20.68
C ALA A 268 0.00 -9.08 -20.16
N GLY A 269 -0.54 -8.13 -19.40
CA GLY A 269 0.16 -6.97 -18.87
C GLY A 269 1.06 -7.22 -17.67
N LYS A 270 1.87 -6.22 -17.36
CA LYS A 270 2.52 -6.08 -16.06
C LYS A 270 1.48 -5.68 -15.00
N PHE A 271 0.49 -4.85 -15.37
CA PHE A 271 -0.59 -4.40 -14.50
C PHE A 271 -1.99 -4.67 -15.08
N GLN A 272 -2.21 -5.88 -15.61
CA GLN A 272 -3.42 -6.42 -16.27
C GLN A 272 -3.28 -6.55 -17.80
N GLY A 273 -3.38 -5.44 -18.53
CA GLY A 273 -3.30 -5.42 -19.99
C GLY A 273 -1.97 -4.85 -20.50
N ALA A 274 -1.66 -5.06 -21.76
CA ALA A 274 -0.51 -4.43 -22.40
C ALA A 274 -0.73 -4.26 -23.90
N ALA A 275 -0.08 -3.26 -24.49
CA ALA A 275 0.02 -3.14 -25.94
C ALA A 275 0.92 -4.26 -26.49
N ASN A 276 0.40 -5.02 -27.44
CA ASN A 276 1.08 -6.11 -28.11
C ASN A 276 1.61 -5.69 -29.48
N PHE A 277 2.90 -5.95 -29.70
CA PHE A 277 3.62 -5.65 -30.93
C PHE A 277 4.21 -6.93 -31.56
N ASP A 278 3.95 -7.14 -32.84
CA ASP A 278 4.32 -8.35 -33.58
C ASP A 278 5.73 -8.30 -34.18
N GLY A 279 6.39 -7.13 -34.14
CA GLY A 279 7.72 -6.92 -34.69
C GLY A 279 7.73 -6.50 -36.15
N ASN A 280 6.57 -6.16 -36.73
CA ASN A 280 6.42 -5.85 -38.14
C ASN A 280 5.54 -4.61 -38.40
N GLY A 281 6.14 -3.43 -38.23
CA GLY A 281 5.56 -2.17 -38.70
C GLY A 281 4.48 -1.58 -37.81
N ASP A 282 4.24 -2.17 -36.65
CA ASP A 282 3.21 -1.78 -35.70
C ASP A 282 3.77 -0.90 -34.58
N TYR A 283 2.98 0.09 -34.16
CA TYR A 283 3.33 1.04 -33.10
C TYR A 283 2.08 1.76 -32.58
N ALA A 284 2.18 2.32 -31.38
CA ALA A 284 1.22 3.30 -30.87
C ALA A 284 1.80 4.72 -31.05
N SER A 285 0.95 5.68 -31.42
CA SER A 285 1.37 7.04 -31.76
C SER A 285 0.68 8.07 -30.86
N PHE A 286 1.45 8.93 -30.20
CA PHE A 286 0.92 10.16 -29.61
C PHE A 286 0.95 11.29 -30.64
N ALA A 287 -0.15 12.02 -30.76
CA ALA A 287 -0.21 13.21 -31.62
C ALA A 287 0.52 14.38 -30.97
N ASN A 288 1.08 15.27 -31.79
CA ASN A 288 1.68 16.52 -31.32
C ASN A 288 0.67 17.42 -30.58
N THR A 289 1.00 17.79 -29.34
CA THR A 289 0.36 18.86 -28.56
C THR A 289 1.43 19.77 -27.95
N ASN A 290 1.03 20.89 -27.33
CA ASN A 290 1.96 21.79 -26.63
C ASN A 290 2.67 21.12 -25.46
N ASP A 291 2.03 20.14 -24.83
CA ASP A 291 2.60 19.39 -23.71
C ASP A 291 3.46 18.22 -24.17
N ILE A 292 3.34 17.81 -25.45
CA ILE A 292 4.10 16.71 -26.02
C ILE A 292 5.33 17.22 -26.81
N ASN A 293 5.14 17.88 -27.95
CA ASN A 293 6.25 18.20 -28.87
C ASN A 293 6.23 19.65 -29.39
N LEU A 294 5.10 20.37 -29.28
CA LEU A 294 4.98 21.73 -29.79
C LEU A 294 5.50 22.78 -28.78
N GLY A 295 5.76 22.36 -27.54
CA GLY A 295 6.42 23.14 -26.50
C GLY A 295 7.96 23.04 -26.55
N THR A 296 8.62 23.84 -25.72
CA THR A 296 10.04 23.67 -25.41
C THR A 296 10.16 23.07 -24.02
N HIS A 297 10.80 21.91 -23.90
CA HIS A 297 10.85 21.10 -22.70
C HIS A 297 12.29 21.01 -22.20
N GLY A 298 12.61 21.81 -21.17
CA GLY A 298 13.89 21.70 -20.44
C GLY A 298 13.95 20.45 -19.57
N GLN A 299 12.80 20.04 -19.04
CA GLN A 299 12.65 18.85 -18.24
C GLN A 299 11.67 17.88 -18.88
N ARG A 300 11.97 16.58 -18.82
CA ARG A 300 11.15 15.51 -19.38
C ARG A 300 11.44 14.20 -18.67
N SER A 301 10.43 13.38 -18.40
CA SER A 301 10.64 12.00 -17.98
C SER A 301 9.71 11.04 -18.70
N VAL A 302 10.21 9.86 -19.03
CA VAL A 302 9.46 8.81 -19.74
C VAL A 302 9.67 7.50 -19.01
N SER A 303 8.58 6.88 -18.56
CA SER A 303 8.57 5.59 -17.85
C SER A 303 7.82 4.55 -18.67
N ILE A 304 8.39 3.36 -18.82
CA ILE A 304 7.85 2.30 -19.66
C ILE A 304 8.10 0.93 -19.01
N TRP A 305 7.05 0.14 -18.85
CA TRP A 305 7.18 -1.31 -18.64
C TRP A 305 7.22 -2.02 -19.98
N PHE A 306 8.18 -2.91 -20.20
CA PHE A 306 8.30 -3.65 -21.45
C PHE A 306 8.69 -5.11 -21.25
N LYS A 307 8.28 -5.95 -22.20
CA LYS A 307 8.64 -7.36 -22.30
C LYS A 307 8.93 -7.71 -23.75
N ALA A 308 10.19 -7.57 -24.15
CA ALA A 308 10.63 -7.89 -25.50
C ALA A 308 10.85 -9.40 -25.68
N SER A 309 10.38 -9.97 -26.79
CA SER A 309 10.58 -11.39 -27.13
C SER A 309 12.02 -11.69 -27.60
N ASP A 310 12.70 -10.66 -28.11
CA ASP A 310 14.11 -10.67 -28.52
C ASP A 310 14.77 -9.35 -28.13
N LYS A 311 15.99 -9.44 -27.57
CA LYS A 311 16.82 -8.30 -27.17
C LYS A 311 18.03 -8.03 -28.07
N ASN A 312 18.31 -8.93 -29.01
CA ASN A 312 19.51 -8.85 -29.85
C ASN A 312 19.25 -8.05 -31.13
N ARG A 313 18.05 -8.16 -31.71
CA ARG A 313 17.63 -7.30 -32.81
C ARG A 313 17.40 -5.87 -32.32
N ARG A 314 17.73 -4.90 -33.17
CA ARG A 314 17.40 -3.50 -32.92
C ARG A 314 15.86 -3.32 -32.91
N GLN A 315 15.34 -2.78 -31.82
CA GLN A 315 13.91 -2.62 -31.57
C GLN A 315 13.65 -1.34 -30.77
N VAL A 316 12.73 -0.49 -31.22
CA VAL A 316 12.39 0.76 -30.53
C VAL A 316 11.27 0.51 -29.53
N LEU A 317 11.48 0.95 -28.29
CA LEU A 317 10.44 0.97 -27.26
C LEU A 317 9.73 2.33 -27.28
N TYR A 318 10.50 3.40 -27.41
CA TYR A 318 10.01 4.78 -27.43
C TYR A 318 10.86 5.68 -28.31
N GLU A 319 10.20 6.57 -29.02
CA GLU A 319 10.79 7.64 -29.83
C GLU A 319 9.97 8.92 -29.66
N GLU A 320 10.61 9.99 -29.21
CA GLU A 320 10.09 11.35 -29.24
C GLU A 320 11.06 12.19 -30.07
N GLY A 321 10.66 12.73 -31.21
CA GLY A 321 11.62 13.54 -31.95
C GLY A 321 11.26 13.81 -33.41
N ALA A 322 12.18 14.51 -34.05
CA ALA A 322 12.21 14.73 -35.49
C ALA A 322 13.64 14.57 -35.99
N GLN A 323 13.92 14.97 -37.24
CA GLN A 323 15.20 14.70 -37.89
C GLN A 323 16.46 15.20 -37.16
N VAL A 324 16.35 16.25 -36.32
CA VAL A 324 17.50 16.94 -35.74
C VAL A 324 17.51 16.96 -34.21
N ARG A 325 16.45 16.48 -33.56
CA ARG A 325 16.33 16.45 -32.09
C ARG A 325 15.38 15.36 -31.64
N GLY A 326 15.59 14.85 -30.43
CA GLY A 326 14.68 13.90 -29.82
C GLY A 326 15.27 13.16 -28.64
N LEU A 327 14.45 12.26 -28.10
CA LEU A 327 14.73 11.27 -27.07
C LEU A 327 14.33 9.89 -27.61
N ALA A 328 15.05 8.85 -27.18
CA ALA A 328 14.69 7.49 -27.56
C ALA A 328 15.10 6.47 -26.51
N VAL A 329 14.31 5.39 -26.46
CA VAL A 329 14.60 4.16 -25.72
C VAL A 329 14.50 2.98 -26.68
N TYR A 330 15.56 2.18 -26.78
CA TYR A 330 15.60 1.08 -27.74
C TYR A 330 16.55 -0.05 -27.29
N LEU A 331 16.29 -1.25 -27.79
CA LEU A 331 17.18 -2.40 -27.67
C LEU A 331 18.07 -2.48 -28.90
N ASP A 332 19.32 -2.89 -28.73
CA ASP A 332 20.21 -3.28 -29.82
C ASP A 332 21.35 -4.17 -29.32
N SER A 333 21.61 -5.27 -30.01
CA SER A 333 22.76 -6.14 -29.79
C SER A 333 22.88 -6.61 -28.33
N GLY A 334 21.73 -6.87 -27.70
CA GLY A 334 21.62 -7.39 -26.34
C GLY A 334 21.68 -6.34 -25.24
N LYS A 335 21.71 -5.05 -25.59
CA LYS A 335 21.72 -3.92 -24.66
C LYS A 335 20.49 -3.05 -24.82
N LEU A 336 20.08 -2.42 -23.71
CA LEU A 336 19.12 -1.32 -23.71
C LEU A 336 19.87 0.00 -23.85
N TYR A 337 19.27 0.95 -24.57
CA TYR A 337 19.77 2.30 -24.76
C TYR A 337 18.75 3.32 -24.31
N VAL A 338 19.23 4.35 -23.62
CA VAL A 338 18.52 5.61 -23.35
C VAL A 338 19.34 6.71 -24.01
N SER A 339 18.70 7.52 -24.86
CA SER A 339 19.41 8.52 -25.65
C SER A 339 18.64 9.81 -25.86
N GLY A 340 19.38 10.87 -26.17
CA GLY A 340 18.83 12.13 -26.64
C GLY A 340 19.84 12.90 -27.49
N TRP A 341 19.37 13.79 -28.36
CA TRP A 341 20.20 14.64 -29.21
C TRP A 341 19.49 15.94 -29.56
N ASN A 342 20.28 16.96 -29.93
CA ASN A 342 19.78 18.17 -30.57
C ASN A 342 20.90 18.86 -31.39
N SER A 343 20.97 18.55 -32.69
CA SER A 343 22.09 18.89 -33.57
C SER A 343 22.11 20.27 -34.27
N PRO A 344 21.08 21.15 -34.25
CA PRO A 344 21.18 22.48 -34.82
C PRO A 344 22.24 23.34 -34.14
N THR A 345 23.05 24.04 -34.95
CA THR A 345 24.15 24.88 -34.47
C THR A 345 23.70 26.20 -33.83
N ASN A 346 22.46 26.62 -34.08
CA ASN A 346 21.84 27.79 -33.47
C ASN A 346 21.04 27.45 -32.19
N GLU A 347 21.07 26.20 -31.75
CA GLU A 347 20.48 25.71 -30.50
C GLU A 347 21.61 25.21 -29.56
N SER A 348 21.51 24.01 -29.00
CA SER A 348 22.54 23.46 -28.10
C SER A 348 23.69 22.73 -28.80
N ASN A 349 23.52 22.35 -30.07
CA ASN A 349 24.46 21.51 -30.82
C ASN A 349 24.88 20.24 -30.04
N TRP A 350 23.94 19.65 -29.31
CA TRP A 350 24.09 18.39 -28.62
C TRP A 350 24.17 17.25 -29.65
N ALA A 351 25.38 16.77 -29.90
CA ALA A 351 25.65 15.71 -30.88
C ALA A 351 24.98 14.36 -30.56
N GLY A 352 24.61 14.16 -29.29
CA GLY A 352 23.91 12.99 -28.79
C GLY A 352 24.56 12.41 -27.54
N THR A 353 23.74 11.85 -26.66
CA THR A 353 24.17 11.02 -25.52
C THR A 353 23.48 9.68 -25.64
N TYR A 354 24.23 8.59 -25.44
CA TYR A 354 23.75 7.21 -25.61
C TYR A 354 24.18 6.38 -24.41
N LEU A 355 23.32 6.31 -23.40
CA LEU A 355 23.53 5.52 -22.19
C LEU A 355 23.13 4.08 -22.48
N THR A 356 23.84 3.10 -21.91
CA THR A 356 23.54 1.69 -22.19
C THR A 356 23.74 0.76 -21.00
N VAL A 357 22.95 -0.30 -20.94
CA VAL A 357 22.99 -1.36 -19.92
C VAL A 357 22.72 -2.72 -20.56
N SER A 358 23.36 -3.78 -20.05
CA SER A 358 23.25 -5.15 -20.58
C SER A 358 22.32 -6.07 -19.80
N ASN A 359 21.84 -5.63 -18.63
CA ASN A 359 21.05 -6.43 -17.68
C ASN A 359 19.58 -6.57 -18.10
N VAL A 360 19.31 -6.78 -19.39
CA VAL A 360 17.97 -7.00 -19.93
C VAL A 360 17.84 -8.45 -20.40
N GLN A 361 16.72 -9.08 -20.08
CA GLN A 361 16.40 -10.45 -20.48
C GLN A 361 15.20 -10.48 -21.42
N ALA A 362 15.24 -11.38 -22.41
CA ALA A 362 14.10 -11.60 -23.28
C ALA A 362 12.96 -12.29 -22.49
N ASN A 363 11.71 -12.00 -22.87
CA ASN A 363 10.50 -12.54 -22.26
C ASN A 363 10.38 -12.30 -20.74
N THR A 364 11.03 -11.26 -20.23
CA THR A 364 10.93 -10.80 -18.84
C THR A 364 10.44 -9.36 -18.83
N TRP A 365 9.58 -9.03 -17.87
CA TRP A 365 9.15 -7.65 -17.66
C TRP A 365 10.31 -6.85 -17.06
N HIS A 366 10.62 -5.74 -17.69
CA HIS A 366 11.58 -4.75 -17.21
C HIS A 366 10.94 -3.37 -17.21
N HIS A 367 11.40 -2.50 -16.33
CA HIS A 367 10.98 -1.11 -16.25
C HIS A 367 12.14 -0.21 -16.65
N VAL A 368 11.92 0.69 -17.60
CA VAL A 368 12.93 1.67 -18.02
C VAL A 368 12.39 3.08 -17.79
N VAL A 369 13.23 3.93 -17.20
CA VAL A 369 12.96 5.36 -17.08
C VAL A 369 14.08 6.18 -17.71
N LEU A 370 13.69 7.13 -18.56
CA LEU A 370 14.53 8.21 -19.05
C LEU A 370 14.14 9.47 -18.28
N THR A 371 15.12 10.21 -17.77
CA THR A 371 14.91 11.57 -17.22
C THR A 371 15.83 12.56 -17.90
N LEU A 372 15.32 13.77 -18.14
CA LEU A 372 16.01 14.90 -18.72
C LEU A 372 15.80 16.13 -17.82
N ASN A 373 16.89 16.81 -17.48
CA ASN A 373 16.91 18.11 -16.83
C ASN A 373 17.93 19.03 -17.52
N GLY A 374 17.64 19.36 -18.77
CA GLY A 374 18.50 20.17 -19.64
C GLY A 374 18.13 21.65 -19.66
N GLY A 375 19.12 22.49 -19.97
CA GLY A 375 18.91 23.90 -20.31
C GLY A 375 18.94 24.16 -21.81
N SER A 376 18.89 25.44 -22.19
CA SER A 376 19.12 25.92 -23.57
C SER A 376 20.54 25.71 -24.08
N SER A 377 21.42 25.13 -23.27
CA SER A 377 22.80 24.76 -23.59
C SER A 377 23.11 23.41 -22.97
N LEU A 378 24.13 22.73 -23.52
CA LEU A 378 24.51 21.41 -23.05
C LEU A 378 24.88 21.44 -21.56
N THR A 379 24.14 20.69 -20.76
CA THR A 379 24.26 20.60 -19.31
C THR A 379 24.83 19.23 -18.95
N ALA A 380 25.81 19.18 -18.06
CA ALA A 380 26.43 17.91 -17.65
C ALA A 380 25.44 17.06 -16.84
N ASN A 381 25.46 15.75 -17.06
CA ASN A 381 24.61 14.76 -16.36
C ASN A 381 23.09 15.03 -16.44
N ALA A 382 22.65 15.85 -17.40
CA ALA A 382 21.25 16.22 -17.55
C ALA A 382 20.36 15.12 -18.15
N LEU A 383 20.93 14.09 -18.78
CA LEU A 383 20.18 12.91 -19.24
C LEU A 383 20.57 11.72 -18.36
N SER A 384 19.59 11.06 -17.75
CA SER A 384 19.79 9.86 -16.94
C SER A 384 18.93 8.71 -17.43
N GLY A 385 19.45 7.48 -17.29
CA GLY A 385 18.74 6.24 -17.62
C GLY A 385 18.69 5.31 -16.42
N TYR A 386 17.49 4.78 -16.14
CA TYR A 386 17.22 3.82 -15.07
C TYR A 386 16.66 2.52 -15.66
N LEU A 387 17.03 1.39 -15.06
CA LEU A 387 16.52 0.07 -15.38
C LEU A 387 16.14 -0.62 -14.08
N ASP A 388 14.90 -1.09 -13.99
CA ASP A 388 14.35 -1.80 -12.84
C ASP A 388 14.57 -1.03 -11.53
N GLY A 389 14.25 0.27 -11.54
CA GLY A 389 14.42 1.20 -10.42
C GLY A 389 15.83 1.74 -10.21
N ALA A 390 16.88 1.11 -10.77
CA ALA A 390 18.27 1.48 -10.53
C ALA A 390 18.87 2.36 -11.64
N LEU A 391 19.64 3.39 -11.26
CA LEU A 391 20.38 4.25 -12.18
C LEU A 391 21.50 3.44 -12.87
N PHE A 392 21.52 3.37 -14.20
CA PHE A 392 22.59 2.70 -14.94
C PHE A 392 23.54 3.65 -15.69
N GLY A 393 23.18 4.93 -15.81
CA GLY A 393 24.05 5.90 -16.44
C GLY A 393 23.50 7.31 -16.46
N GLN A 394 24.42 8.27 -16.58
CA GLN A 394 24.13 9.68 -16.78
C GLN A 394 25.07 10.25 -17.84
N GLY A 395 24.62 11.29 -18.52
CA GLY A 395 25.44 12.01 -19.47
C GLY A 395 24.90 13.39 -19.78
N ASN A 396 25.62 14.10 -20.64
CA ASN A 396 25.24 15.46 -20.99
C ASN A 396 23.86 15.48 -21.67
N GLY A 397 23.10 16.55 -21.46
CA GLY A 397 21.77 16.71 -22.03
C GLY A 397 21.43 18.18 -22.27
N SER A 398 20.40 18.42 -23.07
CA SER A 398 19.89 19.74 -23.40
C SER A 398 18.37 19.68 -23.48
N GLN A 399 17.70 20.81 -23.27
CA GLN A 399 16.27 20.93 -23.55
C GLN A 399 15.94 20.50 -24.98
N LEU A 400 14.72 20.01 -25.18
CA LEU A 400 14.13 19.80 -26.48
C LEU A 400 13.35 21.05 -26.89
N TRP A 401 13.70 21.62 -28.03
CA TRP A 401 12.92 22.67 -28.66
C TRP A 401 11.76 22.06 -29.44
N ALA A 402 10.70 22.82 -29.64
CA ALA A 402 9.51 22.39 -30.37
C ALA A 402 9.84 21.71 -31.71
N HIS A 403 9.15 20.60 -31.99
CA HIS A 403 9.24 19.84 -33.24
C HIS A 403 7.89 19.20 -33.60
N SER A 404 7.79 18.67 -34.82
CA SER A 404 6.53 18.17 -35.38
C SER A 404 6.48 16.66 -35.58
N GLY A 405 7.44 15.90 -35.04
CA GLY A 405 7.41 14.44 -35.13
C GLY A 405 6.62 13.84 -33.98
N ASP A 406 5.48 13.22 -34.32
CA ASP A 406 4.65 12.46 -33.38
C ASP A 406 5.46 11.38 -32.67
N ILE A 407 5.20 11.15 -31.37
CA ILE A 407 5.89 10.11 -30.60
C ILE A 407 5.50 8.73 -31.13
N GLY A 408 6.47 7.82 -31.24
CA GLY A 408 6.27 6.40 -31.51
C GLY A 408 6.56 5.53 -30.27
N VAL A 409 5.64 4.63 -29.94
CA VAL A 409 5.83 3.56 -28.94
C VAL A 409 5.79 2.23 -29.66
N GLY A 410 6.86 1.44 -29.55
CA GLY A 410 7.01 0.14 -30.21
C GLY A 410 7.62 0.17 -31.61
N ALA A 411 7.80 1.32 -32.26
CA ALA A 411 8.60 1.45 -33.50
C ALA A 411 9.02 2.90 -33.73
N VAL A 412 9.88 3.12 -34.74
CA VAL A 412 10.17 4.47 -35.25
C VAL A 412 8.91 5.06 -35.88
N ASN A 413 8.48 6.26 -35.48
CA ASN A 413 7.35 6.95 -36.10
C ASN A 413 7.82 8.11 -37.00
N ASN A 414 8.74 8.96 -36.55
CA ASN A 414 9.23 10.09 -37.36
C ASN A 414 10.74 10.19 -37.44
N GLY A 415 11.42 10.42 -36.32
CA GLY A 415 12.83 10.80 -36.33
C GLY A 415 13.59 10.31 -35.12
N ILE A 416 14.48 9.34 -35.36
CA ILE A 416 15.38 8.80 -34.35
C ILE A 416 16.83 8.95 -34.79
N LEU A 417 17.74 9.18 -33.85
CA LEU A 417 19.18 9.04 -34.07
C LEU A 417 19.72 7.92 -33.20
N PHE A 418 20.22 6.85 -33.81
CA PHE A 418 20.86 5.76 -33.10
C PHE A 418 22.33 6.06 -32.78
N HIS A 419 22.91 5.30 -31.84
CA HIS A 419 24.30 5.48 -31.39
C HIS A 419 25.35 5.28 -32.51
N ASP A 420 24.98 4.60 -33.59
CA ASP A 420 25.82 4.40 -34.79
C ASP A 420 25.59 5.49 -35.87
N GLY A 421 24.76 6.49 -35.59
CA GLY A 421 24.40 7.58 -36.49
C GLY A 421 23.32 7.23 -37.53
N SER A 422 22.76 6.01 -37.49
CA SER A 422 21.66 5.65 -38.40
C SER A 422 20.32 6.30 -38.02
N ASN A 423 19.51 6.59 -39.04
CA ASN A 423 18.19 7.22 -38.91
C ASN A 423 17.23 6.60 -39.95
N PRO A 424 16.55 5.49 -39.61
CA PRO A 424 15.72 4.74 -40.55
C PRO A 424 14.30 5.33 -40.68
N SER A 425 13.52 4.81 -41.63
CA SER A 425 12.17 5.30 -41.93
C SER A 425 11.12 4.90 -40.88
N THR A 426 9.97 5.58 -40.88
CA THR A 426 8.75 5.24 -40.12
C THR A 426 8.36 3.76 -40.25
N GLY A 427 7.85 3.20 -39.16
CA GLY A 427 7.44 1.80 -39.01
C GLY A 427 8.60 0.81 -39.01
N SER A 428 9.85 1.26 -38.94
CA SER A 428 11.02 0.37 -38.88
C SER A 428 11.47 0.12 -37.43
N GLN A 429 12.31 -0.91 -37.25
CA GLN A 429 12.81 -1.33 -35.94
C GLN A 429 11.68 -1.64 -34.95
N SER A 430 10.59 -2.23 -35.42
CA SER A 430 9.43 -2.56 -34.57
C SER A 430 9.78 -3.58 -33.50
N LEU A 431 9.29 -3.32 -32.28
CA LEU A 431 9.31 -4.21 -31.14
C LEU A 431 8.53 -5.48 -31.45
N SER A 432 9.10 -6.64 -31.11
CA SER A 432 8.31 -7.86 -30.94
C SER A 432 8.19 -8.11 -29.45
N GLY A 433 7.01 -7.94 -28.87
CA GLY A 433 6.82 -7.99 -27.43
C GLY A 433 5.66 -7.14 -26.94
N LEU A 434 5.69 -6.83 -25.65
CA LEU A 434 4.64 -6.08 -24.96
C LEU A 434 5.20 -4.78 -24.37
N ILE A 435 4.40 -3.71 -24.38
CA ILE A 435 4.63 -2.48 -23.62
C ILE A 435 3.40 -2.21 -22.76
N ASP A 436 3.64 -1.79 -21.53
CA ASP A 436 2.64 -1.49 -20.53
C ASP A 436 2.99 -0.16 -19.81
N ASP A 437 1.97 0.49 -19.25
CA ASP A 437 2.09 1.55 -18.25
C ASP A 437 3.05 2.69 -18.65
N VAL A 438 2.84 3.22 -19.85
CA VAL A 438 3.65 4.30 -20.43
C VAL A 438 3.27 5.62 -19.78
N ARG A 439 4.23 6.27 -19.13
CA ARG A 439 4.05 7.61 -18.54
C ARG A 439 5.00 8.63 -19.15
N ILE A 440 4.52 9.84 -19.41
CA ILE A 440 5.30 10.98 -19.90
C ILE A 440 5.06 12.16 -18.94
N TYR A 441 6.14 12.76 -18.47
CA TYR A 441 6.13 13.92 -17.58
C TYR A 441 6.88 15.09 -18.19
N ASN A 442 6.37 16.31 -18.02
CA ASN A 442 7.04 17.58 -18.33
C ASN A 442 7.88 18.10 -17.14
N ARG A 443 8.48 17.18 -16.40
CA ARG A 443 9.43 17.43 -15.31
C ARG A 443 10.40 16.26 -15.20
N GLU A 444 11.49 16.50 -14.49
CA GLU A 444 12.38 15.44 -14.03
C GLU A 444 11.72 14.67 -12.88
N LEU A 445 11.75 13.34 -12.96
CA LEU A 445 11.45 12.46 -11.84
C LEU A 445 12.71 12.28 -10.99
N SER A 446 12.55 12.36 -9.67
CA SER A 446 13.61 12.01 -8.72
C SER A 446 13.89 10.51 -8.72
N ALA A 447 15.06 10.10 -8.22
CA ALA A 447 15.40 8.68 -8.06
C ALA A 447 14.36 7.92 -7.22
N ASN A 448 13.82 8.56 -6.17
CA ASN A 448 12.76 7.97 -5.34
C ASN A 448 11.47 7.78 -6.13
N GLU A 449 11.04 8.75 -6.93
CA GLU A 449 9.85 8.58 -7.77
C GLU A 449 10.05 7.50 -8.85
N VAL A 450 11.27 7.34 -9.37
CA VAL A 450 11.61 6.25 -10.29
C VAL A 450 11.54 4.89 -9.58
N HIS A 451 12.07 4.82 -8.37
CA HIS A 451 12.00 3.63 -7.53
C HIS A 451 10.54 3.29 -7.19
N ASP A 452 9.73 4.27 -6.79
CA ASP A 452 8.30 4.11 -6.51
C ASP A 452 7.54 3.62 -7.75
N LEU A 453 7.87 4.13 -8.94
CA LEU A 453 7.30 3.64 -10.20
C LEU A 453 7.66 2.19 -10.53
N PHE A 454 8.85 1.73 -10.14
CA PHE A 454 9.29 0.35 -10.33
C PHE A 454 8.64 -0.60 -9.32
N ASN A 455 8.61 -0.17 -8.06
CA ASN A 455 8.04 -0.93 -6.95
C ASN A 455 6.56 -0.69 -6.76
N ILE A 456 5.91 0.06 -7.67
CA ILE A 456 4.48 0.28 -7.63
C ILE A 456 3.82 -1.09 -7.61
N GLN A 457 3.37 -1.46 -6.42
CA GLN A 457 2.36 -2.46 -6.28
C GLN A 457 1.09 -1.70 -6.62
N VAL A 458 0.83 -1.61 -7.91
CA VAL A 458 -0.56 -1.62 -8.33
C VAL A 458 -1.00 -2.99 -7.84
N GLU A 459 -1.56 -3.03 -6.62
CA GLU A 459 -2.70 -3.92 -6.36
C GLU A 459 -3.49 -3.82 -7.65
N PRO A 460 -3.49 -4.88 -8.50
CA PRO A 460 -3.92 -4.78 -9.88
C PRO A 460 -5.23 -4.03 -9.82
N LEU A 461 -5.26 -2.75 -10.28
CA LEU A 461 -6.31 -1.76 -9.94
C LEU A 461 -7.52 -2.55 -9.62
N ALA A 462 -7.88 -2.73 -8.33
CA ALA A 462 -8.87 -3.74 -7.97
C ALA A 462 -10.02 -3.50 -8.93
N LEU A 463 -10.20 -4.39 -9.92
CA LEU A 463 -10.90 -4.05 -11.15
C LEU A 463 -12.37 -4.00 -10.81
N PRO A 464 -12.86 -2.88 -10.26
CA PRO A 464 -13.64 -2.93 -9.02
C PRO A 464 -13.80 -4.35 -8.44
N HIS A 465 -12.72 -5.10 -8.18
CA HIS A 465 -12.66 -6.51 -7.78
C HIS A 465 -13.54 -7.43 -8.75
N GLU A 466 -13.16 -8.68 -9.04
CA GLU A 466 -13.91 -9.79 -9.71
C GLU A 466 -15.23 -9.60 -10.56
N VAL A 467 -15.36 -8.64 -11.50
CA VAL A 467 -16.19 -8.83 -12.72
C VAL A 467 -15.32 -8.87 -14.00
N SER A 468 -14.01 -8.85 -13.82
CA SER A 468 -13.08 -8.43 -14.85
C SER A 468 -12.46 -9.53 -15.69
N GLN A 469 -12.99 -10.75 -15.64
CA GLN A 469 -12.56 -11.85 -16.51
C GLN A 469 -13.71 -12.73 -17.02
N ASP A 470 -14.99 -12.35 -16.85
CA ASP A 470 -16.11 -13.07 -17.51
C ASP A 470 -16.53 -12.36 -18.81
N PRO A 471 -16.21 -12.93 -20.00
CA PRO A 471 -16.67 -12.40 -21.28
C PRO A 471 -18.20 -12.23 -21.36
N ILE A 472 -18.95 -12.98 -20.55
CA ILE A 472 -20.41 -12.95 -20.53
C ILE A 472 -20.90 -11.60 -20.03
N VAL A 473 -20.35 -11.08 -18.92
CA VAL A 473 -20.84 -9.82 -18.32
C VAL A 473 -20.44 -8.61 -19.14
N ARG A 474 -19.29 -8.62 -19.84
CA ARG A 474 -18.87 -7.52 -20.74
C ARG A 474 -19.55 -7.53 -22.12
N ASN A 475 -20.26 -8.59 -22.49
CA ASN A 475 -20.93 -8.68 -23.78
C ASN A 475 -21.95 -7.54 -23.95
N ASN A 476 -21.88 -6.79 -25.06
CA ASN A 476 -22.69 -5.60 -25.35
C ASN A 476 -22.76 -4.56 -24.21
N LEU A 477 -21.69 -4.44 -23.42
CA LEU A 477 -21.51 -3.34 -22.47
C LEU A 477 -21.29 -2.03 -23.27
N VAL A 478 -22.03 -0.99 -22.91
CA VAL A 478 -22.09 0.29 -23.64
C VAL A 478 -21.43 1.41 -22.85
N LEU A 479 -21.58 1.36 -21.52
CA LEU A 479 -20.99 2.33 -20.62
C LEU A 479 -20.72 1.62 -19.30
N GLN A 480 -19.51 1.79 -18.76
CA GLN A 480 -19.18 1.42 -17.40
C GLN A 480 -18.46 2.58 -16.73
N PHE A 481 -19.10 3.18 -15.74
CA PHE A 481 -18.47 4.11 -14.81
C PHE A 481 -18.29 3.41 -13.47
N PRO A 482 -17.07 2.95 -13.15
CA PRO A 482 -16.74 2.51 -11.80
C PRO A 482 -16.94 3.63 -10.78
N LEU A 483 -16.69 4.88 -11.18
CA LEU A 483 -16.75 6.08 -10.31
C LEU A 483 -15.69 6.08 -9.19
N GLU A 484 -14.62 5.31 -9.41
CA GLU A 484 -13.46 5.12 -8.53
C GLU A 484 -12.32 6.10 -8.80
N ASP A 485 -12.23 6.66 -10.00
CA ASP A 485 -11.12 7.50 -10.41
C ASP A 485 -11.64 8.68 -11.23
N SER A 486 -10.95 9.81 -11.16
CA SER A 486 -11.28 11.01 -11.91
C SER A 486 -10.02 11.63 -12.50
N ALA A 487 -9.89 11.59 -13.82
CA ALA A 487 -8.88 12.32 -14.57
C ALA A 487 -9.36 13.77 -14.77
N GLY A 488 -9.21 14.62 -13.75
CA GLY A 488 -9.80 15.96 -13.74
C GLY A 488 -11.33 15.91 -13.61
N ASN A 489 -12.06 16.63 -14.49
CA ASN A 489 -13.53 16.69 -14.45
C ASN A 489 -14.20 15.63 -15.36
N VAL A 490 -13.64 14.42 -15.45
CA VAL A 490 -14.13 13.37 -16.35
C VAL A 490 -14.43 12.08 -15.58
N ALA A 491 -15.62 11.51 -15.80
CA ALA A 491 -15.95 10.13 -15.48
C ALA A 491 -15.57 9.24 -16.68
N LEU A 492 -14.55 8.41 -16.51
CA LEU A 492 -14.04 7.57 -17.60
C LEU A 492 -14.94 6.34 -17.85
N ASP A 493 -15.21 6.06 -19.12
CA ASP A 493 -15.96 4.88 -19.56
C ASP A 493 -15.03 3.68 -19.77
N TYR A 494 -15.19 2.64 -18.95
CA TYR A 494 -14.43 1.39 -18.97
C TYR A 494 -15.05 0.31 -19.86
N SER A 495 -16.11 0.63 -20.63
CA SER A 495 -16.72 -0.31 -21.57
C SER A 495 -15.90 -0.54 -22.85
N GLY A 496 -15.01 0.40 -23.19
CA GLY A 496 -14.31 0.46 -24.48
C GLY A 496 -15.04 1.26 -25.57
N GLN A 497 -16.26 1.75 -25.30
CA GLN A 497 -17.09 2.50 -26.26
C GLN A 497 -16.82 4.01 -26.25
N LYS A 498 -16.08 4.50 -25.26
CA LYS A 498 -15.66 5.91 -25.11
C LYS A 498 -16.82 6.87 -24.84
N ASN A 499 -17.85 6.40 -24.16
CA ASN A 499 -18.96 7.21 -23.68
C ASN A 499 -18.61 7.91 -22.36
N ASN A 500 -17.47 8.63 -22.33
CA ASN A 500 -16.98 9.34 -21.14
C ASN A 500 -17.98 10.43 -20.70
N GLY A 501 -18.09 10.63 -19.39
CA GLY A 501 -18.93 11.66 -18.78
C GLY A 501 -18.13 12.89 -18.33
N GLU A 502 -18.75 14.06 -18.36
CA GLU A 502 -18.23 15.31 -17.81
C GLU A 502 -18.82 15.55 -16.41
N LEU A 503 -17.97 15.75 -15.40
CA LEU A 503 -18.39 16.12 -14.05
C LEU A 503 -18.76 17.61 -13.99
N ARG A 504 -19.96 17.94 -13.50
CA ARG A 504 -20.48 19.32 -13.38
C ARG A 504 -20.96 19.61 -11.96
N GLY A 505 -20.97 20.88 -11.58
CA GLY A 505 -21.40 21.33 -10.24
C GLY A 505 -20.30 21.25 -9.16
N GLY A 506 -19.31 20.37 -9.35
CA GLY A 506 -18.29 20.11 -8.33
C GLY A 506 -18.46 18.78 -7.63
N VAL A 507 -18.96 17.76 -8.34
CA VAL A 507 -19.03 16.36 -7.90
C VAL A 507 -17.77 15.99 -7.13
N THR A 508 -17.94 15.55 -5.89
CA THR A 508 -16.83 15.15 -5.03
C THR A 508 -16.42 13.73 -5.38
N THR A 509 -15.15 13.50 -5.69
CA THR A 509 -14.59 12.20 -6.08
C THR A 509 -13.81 11.56 -4.93
N GLY A 510 -13.62 10.24 -4.97
CA GLY A 510 -12.82 9.51 -3.98
C GLY A 510 -13.45 9.37 -2.59
N VAL A 511 -14.78 9.47 -2.46
CA VAL A 511 -15.47 9.18 -1.18
C VAL A 511 -15.67 7.68 -0.99
N ASP A 512 -15.92 7.23 0.24
CA ASP A 512 -16.21 5.80 0.50
C ASP A 512 -17.40 5.28 -0.32
N GLY A 513 -17.10 4.34 -1.23
CA GLY A 513 -18.03 3.71 -2.15
C GLY A 513 -18.75 2.49 -1.60
N LYS A 514 -19.59 1.88 -2.44
CA LYS A 514 -20.12 0.53 -2.20
C LYS A 514 -19.02 -0.49 -2.48
N PHE A 515 -18.27 -0.24 -3.54
CA PHE A 515 -17.03 -0.90 -3.88
C PHE A 515 -15.96 0.19 -3.80
N SER A 516 -14.93 0.01 -2.96
CA SER A 516 -13.83 0.97 -2.84
C SER A 516 -14.27 2.45 -2.71
N GLN A 517 -14.31 3.22 -3.80
CA GLN A 517 -14.61 4.64 -3.89
C GLN A 517 -15.86 4.92 -4.74
N ALA A 518 -16.46 6.08 -4.51
CA ALA A 518 -17.61 6.56 -5.26
C ALA A 518 -17.52 8.06 -5.52
N MET A 519 -18.49 8.56 -6.29
CA MET A 519 -18.71 9.99 -6.46
C MET A 519 -19.90 10.45 -5.61
N GLN A 520 -19.74 11.58 -4.91
CA GLN A 520 -20.76 12.21 -4.08
C GLN A 520 -21.31 13.48 -4.74
N PHE A 521 -22.63 13.61 -4.67
CA PHE A 521 -23.44 14.68 -5.23
C PHE A 521 -24.09 15.46 -4.08
N ASP A 522 -23.98 16.78 -4.11
CA ASP A 522 -24.39 17.66 -3.01
C ASP A 522 -25.91 17.98 -2.99
N GLY A 523 -26.61 17.69 -4.08
CA GLY A 523 -28.03 17.95 -4.27
C GLY A 523 -28.37 19.37 -4.71
N VAL A 524 -27.42 20.14 -5.20
CA VAL A 524 -27.58 21.55 -5.62
C VAL A 524 -27.37 21.71 -7.13
N ASP A 525 -26.19 21.38 -7.63
CA ASP A 525 -25.84 21.49 -9.06
C ASP A 525 -24.93 20.37 -9.59
N ASP A 526 -24.60 19.39 -8.74
CA ASP A 526 -23.77 18.23 -9.08
C ASP A 526 -24.48 17.23 -10.00
N TYR A 527 -23.85 16.91 -11.13
CA TYR A 527 -24.25 15.79 -11.99
C TYR A 527 -23.14 15.38 -12.97
N ILE A 528 -23.25 14.16 -13.52
CA ILE A 528 -22.43 13.70 -14.66
C ILE A 528 -23.24 13.87 -15.94
N TYR A 529 -22.67 14.61 -16.88
CA TYR A 529 -23.20 14.82 -18.22
C TYR A 529 -22.59 13.79 -19.18
N VAL A 530 -23.39 12.99 -19.88
CA VAL A 530 -22.89 12.06 -20.91
C VAL A 530 -23.55 12.39 -22.26
N PRO A 531 -22.79 12.74 -23.31
CA PRO A 531 -23.34 13.11 -24.62
C PRO A 531 -24.11 11.97 -25.31
N ASP A 532 -25.01 12.35 -26.23
CA ASP A 532 -25.65 11.44 -27.18
C ASP A 532 -24.63 10.61 -27.98
N SER A 533 -24.92 9.32 -28.16
CA SER A 533 -24.08 8.40 -28.94
C SER A 533 -24.90 7.35 -29.72
N GLN A 534 -24.27 6.71 -30.70
CA GLN A 534 -24.93 5.72 -31.57
C GLN A 534 -25.33 4.44 -30.83
N ASP A 535 -24.60 4.08 -29.80
CA ASP A 535 -24.80 2.90 -28.96
C ASP A 535 -25.62 3.20 -27.69
N ILE A 536 -25.81 4.46 -27.32
CA ILE A 536 -26.69 4.89 -26.23
C ILE A 536 -28.09 5.21 -26.76
N ASN A 537 -28.32 6.34 -27.42
CA ASN A 537 -29.68 6.83 -27.68
C ASN A 537 -29.93 7.27 -29.13
N LEU A 538 -28.89 7.48 -29.95
CA LEU A 538 -29.05 7.72 -31.39
C LEU A 538 -29.34 6.42 -32.17
N GLY A 539 -29.30 5.26 -31.51
CA GLY A 539 -29.70 3.95 -32.02
C GLY A 539 -31.12 3.55 -31.62
N THR A 540 -31.66 2.53 -32.29
CA THR A 540 -32.89 1.85 -31.82
C THR A 540 -32.51 0.62 -31.03
N HIS A 541 -32.98 0.53 -29.79
CA HIS A 541 -32.59 -0.50 -28.83
C HIS A 541 -33.80 -1.32 -28.43
N THR A 542 -33.88 -2.56 -28.93
CA THR A 542 -34.90 -3.54 -28.51
C THR A 542 -34.60 -4.11 -27.14
N GLN A 543 -33.32 -4.20 -26.77
CA GLN A 543 -32.88 -4.73 -25.48
C GLN A 543 -31.96 -3.75 -24.77
N ARG A 544 -32.15 -3.61 -23.46
CA ARG A 544 -31.31 -2.76 -22.61
C ARG A 544 -31.29 -3.22 -21.16
N SER A 545 -30.16 -3.02 -20.48
CA SER A 545 -30.09 -3.12 -19.02
C SER A 545 -29.28 -1.96 -18.46
N ILE A 546 -29.73 -1.40 -17.34
CA ILE A 546 -29.06 -0.30 -16.65
C ILE A 546 -28.99 -0.66 -15.17
N SER A 547 -27.81 -0.56 -14.56
CA SER A 547 -27.57 -0.88 -13.15
C SER A 547 -26.67 0.18 -12.54
N LEU A 548 -26.92 0.56 -11.28
CA LEU A 548 -26.02 1.39 -10.49
C LEU A 548 -26.17 1.07 -9.00
N GLN A 549 -25.16 1.42 -8.22
CA GLN A 549 -25.21 1.48 -6.77
C GLN A 549 -25.50 2.92 -6.33
N PHE A 550 -26.30 3.10 -5.29
CA PHE A 550 -26.49 4.42 -4.69
C PHE A 550 -26.67 4.37 -3.17
N LYS A 551 -26.28 5.46 -2.52
CA LYS A 551 -26.50 5.74 -1.10
C LYS A 551 -27.04 7.15 -0.95
N ALA A 552 -28.30 7.27 -0.58
CA ALA A 552 -28.96 8.57 -0.49
C ALA A 552 -28.71 9.26 0.86
N ASP A 553 -28.32 10.53 0.84
CA ASP A 553 -28.19 11.37 2.04
C ASP A 553 -29.46 12.19 2.31
N ARG A 554 -30.37 12.23 1.33
CA ARG A 554 -31.70 12.85 1.41
C ARG A 554 -32.74 11.93 0.80
N LEU A 555 -33.94 11.92 1.37
CA LEU A 555 -35.10 11.20 0.80
C LEU A 555 -36.30 12.12 0.52
N THR A 556 -36.29 13.36 1.02
CA THR A 556 -37.39 14.30 0.80
C THR A 556 -37.32 14.88 -0.61
N GLY A 557 -38.47 14.95 -1.29
CA GLY A 557 -38.57 15.46 -2.65
C GLY A 557 -38.05 14.45 -3.69
N ARG A 558 -38.14 14.85 -4.97
CA ARG A 558 -37.70 14.05 -6.10
C ARG A 558 -36.20 14.22 -6.35
N GLN A 559 -35.54 13.13 -6.72
CA GLN A 559 -34.10 13.07 -7.01
C GLN A 559 -33.84 12.05 -8.11
N VAL A 560 -33.08 12.41 -9.14
CA VAL A 560 -32.74 11.52 -10.25
C VAL A 560 -31.37 10.91 -10.05
N LEU A 561 -31.31 9.58 -10.10
CA LEU A 561 -30.05 8.83 -10.05
C LEU A 561 -29.47 8.68 -11.45
N PHE A 562 -30.33 8.35 -12.41
CA PHE A 562 -29.98 8.18 -13.81
C PHE A 562 -31.16 8.55 -14.70
N GLU A 563 -30.89 9.19 -15.83
CA GLU A 563 -31.84 9.31 -16.91
C GLU A 563 -31.20 9.26 -18.30
N GLU A 564 -31.87 8.55 -19.19
CA GLU A 564 -31.67 8.54 -20.63
C GLU A 564 -32.98 9.01 -21.26
N GLY A 565 -33.15 10.33 -21.38
CA GLY A 565 -34.45 10.94 -21.59
C GLY A 565 -34.51 11.86 -22.80
N GLY A 566 -35.65 11.79 -23.49
CA GLY A 566 -36.06 12.78 -24.48
C GLY A 566 -37.52 13.19 -24.31
N THR A 567 -37.95 14.20 -25.06
CA THR A 567 -39.30 14.77 -24.92
C THR A 567 -40.43 13.75 -25.12
N VAL A 568 -40.23 12.65 -25.86
CA VAL A 568 -41.31 11.67 -26.16
C VAL A 568 -41.01 10.24 -25.71
N ARG A 569 -39.76 9.92 -25.37
CA ARG A 569 -39.33 8.57 -24.98
C ARG A 569 -38.09 8.65 -24.08
N GLY A 570 -37.87 7.61 -23.29
CA GLY A 570 -36.69 7.54 -22.42
C GLY A 570 -36.82 6.47 -21.35
N LEU A 571 -35.77 6.39 -20.53
CA LEU A 571 -35.62 5.54 -19.36
C LEU A 571 -35.12 6.38 -18.18
N ASN A 572 -35.52 6.06 -16.96
CA ASN A 572 -34.97 6.72 -15.76
C ASN A 572 -34.99 5.84 -14.51
N ILE A 573 -34.16 6.25 -13.55
CA ILE A 573 -34.06 5.70 -12.19
C ILE A 573 -34.04 6.88 -11.23
N TYR A 574 -34.96 6.91 -10.27
CA TYR A 574 -35.13 8.08 -9.41
C TYR A 574 -35.77 7.73 -8.05
N LEU A 575 -35.58 8.62 -7.09
CA LEU A 575 -36.27 8.64 -5.80
C LEU A 575 -37.36 9.71 -5.83
N ASP A 576 -38.51 9.43 -5.22
CA ASP A 576 -39.54 10.44 -4.96
C ASP A 576 -40.15 10.23 -3.57
N GLY A 577 -39.88 11.17 -2.65
CA GLY A 577 -40.34 11.04 -1.26
C GLY A 577 -39.79 9.80 -0.54
N GLY A 578 -38.63 9.30 -0.99
CA GLY A 578 -37.96 8.11 -0.45
C GLY A 578 -38.33 6.81 -1.15
N ASP A 579 -39.32 6.81 -2.04
CA ASP A 579 -39.65 5.65 -2.84
C ASP A 579 -38.78 5.59 -4.10
N LEU A 580 -38.17 4.43 -4.35
CA LEU A 580 -37.31 4.14 -5.48
C LEU A 580 -38.14 3.65 -6.67
N TYR A 581 -37.93 4.26 -7.83
CA TYR A 581 -38.61 3.96 -9.07
C TYR A 581 -37.63 3.69 -10.21
N VAL A 582 -38.07 2.82 -11.12
CA VAL A 582 -37.56 2.76 -12.50
C VAL A 582 -38.70 3.06 -13.47
N GLY A 583 -38.38 3.79 -14.54
CA GLY A 583 -39.35 4.26 -15.52
C GLY A 583 -38.90 4.05 -16.95
N GLY A 584 -39.87 3.86 -17.84
CA GLY A 584 -39.66 3.88 -19.28
C GLY A 584 -40.92 4.26 -20.04
N TRP A 585 -40.77 4.96 -21.17
CA TRP A 585 -41.90 5.39 -22.00
C TRP A 585 -41.51 5.56 -23.48
N ASN A 586 -42.52 5.50 -24.34
CA ASN A 586 -42.48 6.00 -25.71
C ASN A 586 -43.89 6.39 -26.20
N GLU A 587 -44.18 7.68 -26.20
CA GLU A 587 -45.55 8.20 -26.38
C GLU A 587 -45.96 8.39 -27.85
N THR A 588 -45.06 8.14 -28.80
CA THR A 588 -45.35 8.42 -30.20
C THR A 588 -46.45 7.48 -30.75
N THR A 589 -47.53 8.05 -31.31
CA THR A 589 -48.71 7.30 -31.78
C THR A 589 -48.47 6.47 -33.05
N ASN A 590 -47.41 6.77 -33.81
CA ASN A 590 -46.96 6.01 -34.98
C ASN A 590 -45.84 5.00 -34.65
N GLU A 591 -45.51 4.81 -33.37
CA GLU A 591 -44.55 3.83 -32.86
C GLU A 591 -45.30 2.84 -31.94
N SER A 592 -44.81 2.58 -30.70
CA SER A 592 -45.47 1.67 -29.76
C SER A 592 -46.61 2.30 -28.96
N HIS A 593 -46.67 3.64 -28.88
CA HIS A 593 -47.59 4.37 -28.00
C HIS A 593 -47.57 3.85 -26.54
N TRP A 594 -46.39 3.48 -26.06
CA TRP A 594 -46.11 3.14 -24.68
C TRP A 594 -46.19 4.39 -23.80
N LEU A 595 -47.38 4.65 -23.24
CA LEU A 595 -47.63 5.82 -22.38
C LEU A 595 -46.73 5.89 -21.14
N GLY A 596 -46.13 4.77 -20.74
CA GLY A 596 -45.13 4.67 -19.70
C GLY A 596 -45.39 3.54 -18.73
N THR A 597 -44.31 2.96 -18.22
CA THR A 597 -44.33 1.99 -17.12
C THR A 597 -43.39 2.52 -16.05
N PHE A 598 -43.93 2.72 -14.84
CA PHE A 598 -43.17 3.23 -13.70
C PHE A 598 -43.35 2.26 -12.54
N LEU A 599 -42.28 1.55 -12.20
CA LEU A 599 -42.30 0.50 -11.20
C LEU A 599 -41.74 1.05 -9.89
N LYS A 600 -42.57 1.11 -8.85
CA LYS A 600 -42.10 1.33 -7.48
C LYS A 600 -41.41 0.05 -7.00
N LEU A 601 -40.16 0.14 -6.58
CA LEU A 601 -39.37 -1.02 -6.20
C LEU A 601 -39.21 -1.14 -4.68
N ALA A 602 -38.76 -0.08 -4.02
CA ALA A 602 -38.49 -0.10 -2.58
C ALA A 602 -38.73 1.29 -1.97
N SER A 603 -38.70 1.36 -0.64
CA SER A 603 -38.57 2.62 0.08
C SER A 603 -37.16 2.68 0.67
N ALA A 604 -36.33 3.57 0.15
CA ALA A 604 -34.93 3.72 0.53
C ALA A 604 -34.78 4.28 1.95
N GLN A 605 -33.64 4.00 2.58
CA GLN A 605 -33.22 4.57 3.86
C GLN A 605 -31.99 5.47 3.66
N VAL A 606 -31.89 6.54 4.46
CA VAL A 606 -30.73 7.44 4.43
C VAL A 606 -29.47 6.68 4.85
N GLY A 607 -28.39 6.86 4.10
CA GLY A 607 -27.08 6.27 4.41
C GLY A 607 -26.96 4.76 4.13
N GLN A 608 -27.99 4.13 3.55
CA GLN A 608 -27.95 2.73 3.14
C GLN A 608 -27.60 2.61 1.65
N TRP A 609 -26.66 1.73 1.32
CA TRP A 609 -26.36 1.34 -0.05
C TRP A 609 -27.44 0.40 -0.60
N TYR A 610 -27.84 0.66 -1.85
CA TYR A 610 -28.72 -0.21 -2.65
C TYR A 610 -28.13 -0.38 -4.04
N GLN A 611 -28.28 -1.57 -4.61
CA GLN A 611 -28.20 -1.76 -6.05
C GLN A 611 -29.59 -1.57 -6.64
N VAL A 612 -29.69 -0.79 -7.72
CA VAL A 612 -30.93 -0.65 -8.51
C VAL A 612 -30.63 -0.93 -9.96
N ALA A 613 -31.52 -1.70 -10.60
CA ALA A 613 -31.43 -1.93 -12.03
C ALA A 613 -32.78 -2.01 -12.72
N LEU A 614 -32.76 -1.78 -14.03
CA LEU A 614 -33.85 -2.07 -14.95
C LEU A 614 -33.38 -2.96 -16.10
N THR A 615 -34.30 -3.73 -16.66
CA THR A 615 -34.11 -4.41 -17.95
C THR A 615 -35.29 -4.11 -18.86
N LEU A 616 -35.00 -3.93 -20.15
CA LEU A 616 -35.95 -3.81 -21.24
C LEU A 616 -35.70 -4.93 -22.25
N ASP A 617 -36.71 -5.76 -22.50
CA ASP A 617 -36.74 -6.79 -23.56
C ASP A 617 -37.91 -6.50 -24.51
N GLY A 618 -37.81 -5.38 -25.21
CA GLY A 618 -38.88 -4.79 -25.98
C GLY A 618 -38.93 -5.23 -27.44
N THR A 619 -40.07 -4.95 -28.07
CA THR A 619 -40.24 -5.03 -29.53
C THR A 619 -40.81 -3.71 -30.06
N ALA A 620 -41.02 -3.58 -31.37
CA ALA A 620 -41.67 -2.42 -31.97
C ALA A 620 -43.13 -2.21 -31.52
N SER A 621 -43.71 -3.13 -30.74
CA SER A 621 -45.04 -2.99 -30.15
C SER A 621 -44.96 -3.18 -28.64
N LEU A 622 -45.92 -2.59 -27.92
CA LEU A 622 -45.99 -2.74 -26.47
C LEU A 622 -46.16 -4.23 -26.11
N THR A 623 -45.20 -4.74 -25.34
CA THR A 623 -45.09 -6.15 -24.97
C THR A 623 -45.23 -6.25 -23.45
N ASN A 624 -46.04 -7.18 -22.95
CA ASN A 624 -46.22 -7.37 -21.51
C ASN A 624 -44.94 -7.93 -20.86
N GLU A 625 -44.65 -7.45 -19.66
CA GLU A 625 -43.48 -7.86 -18.84
C GLU A 625 -42.10 -7.63 -19.49
N ALA A 626 -42.05 -6.87 -20.57
CA ALA A 626 -40.81 -6.49 -21.24
C ALA A 626 -39.96 -5.52 -20.40
N PHE A 627 -40.55 -4.77 -19.48
CA PHE A 627 -39.83 -3.85 -18.60
C PHE A 627 -39.82 -4.39 -17.17
N LYS A 628 -38.64 -4.50 -16.56
CA LYS A 628 -38.47 -5.08 -15.22
C LYS A 628 -37.56 -4.21 -14.36
N GLY A 629 -37.82 -4.19 -13.06
CA GLY A 629 -37.03 -3.46 -12.06
C GLY A 629 -36.53 -4.38 -10.95
N TYR A 630 -35.28 -4.16 -10.55
CA TYR A 630 -34.54 -4.98 -9.60
C TYR A 630 -33.99 -4.11 -8.48
N VAL A 631 -33.92 -4.68 -7.28
CA VAL A 631 -33.20 -4.11 -6.14
C VAL A 631 -32.34 -5.22 -5.55
N ASP A 632 -31.08 -4.92 -5.29
CA ASP A 632 -30.12 -5.83 -4.67
C ASP A 632 -30.03 -7.19 -5.40
N GLY A 633 -30.02 -7.14 -6.74
CA GLY A 633 -29.97 -8.30 -7.62
C GLY A 633 -31.28 -9.10 -7.73
N VAL A 634 -32.33 -8.72 -6.99
CA VAL A 634 -33.62 -9.43 -6.95
C VAL A 634 -34.65 -8.71 -7.82
N LEU A 635 -35.38 -9.46 -8.65
CA LEU A 635 -36.52 -8.94 -9.41
C LEU A 635 -37.64 -8.55 -8.46
N VAL A 636 -38.02 -7.27 -8.48
CA VAL A 636 -39.07 -6.73 -7.60
C VAL A 636 -40.40 -6.56 -8.34
N ALA A 637 -40.34 -6.02 -9.56
CA ALA A 637 -41.54 -5.70 -10.33
C ALA A 637 -41.30 -5.82 -11.83
N SER A 638 -42.39 -6.06 -12.58
CA SER A 638 -42.41 -6.07 -14.04
C SER A 638 -43.64 -5.34 -14.57
N GLY A 639 -43.56 -4.88 -15.80
CA GLY A 639 -44.65 -4.23 -16.52
C GLY A 639 -44.42 -4.24 -18.02
N SER A 640 -45.37 -3.70 -18.77
CA SER A 640 -45.26 -3.66 -20.23
C SER A 640 -44.13 -2.73 -20.67
N GLY A 641 -43.52 -3.00 -21.82
CA GLY A 641 -42.46 -2.18 -22.40
C GLY A 641 -42.39 -2.37 -23.91
N SER A 642 -41.72 -1.45 -24.59
CA SER A 642 -41.40 -1.55 -26.02
C SER A 642 -39.95 -1.19 -26.24
N GLN A 643 -39.41 -1.51 -27.42
CA GLN A 643 -38.10 -1.00 -27.82
C GLN A 643 -38.03 0.53 -27.64
N LEU A 644 -36.83 1.04 -27.42
CA LEU A 644 -36.56 2.47 -27.43
C LEU A 644 -36.08 2.85 -28.83
N TRP A 645 -36.81 3.74 -29.51
CA TRP A 645 -36.39 4.26 -30.82
C TRP A 645 -35.35 5.35 -30.63
N ALA A 646 -34.51 5.56 -31.65
CA ALA A 646 -33.50 6.61 -31.62
C ALA A 646 -34.08 7.97 -31.21
N HIS A 647 -33.47 8.62 -30.23
CA HIS A 647 -33.82 9.96 -29.77
C HIS A 647 -32.57 10.74 -29.39
N SER A 648 -32.71 12.06 -29.32
CA SER A 648 -31.72 12.92 -28.70
C SER A 648 -32.04 13.10 -27.22
N GLY A 649 -31.05 13.56 -26.47
CA GLY A 649 -31.18 13.90 -25.06
C GLY A 649 -30.05 13.27 -24.29
N ASP A 650 -29.03 14.09 -24.06
CA ASP A 650 -27.84 13.70 -23.33
C ASP A 650 -28.22 13.14 -21.97
N ILE A 651 -27.50 12.11 -21.50
CA ILE A 651 -27.77 11.47 -20.21
C ILE A 651 -27.39 12.41 -19.06
N GLY A 652 -28.19 12.34 -17.99
CA GLY A 652 -27.87 12.87 -16.68
C GLY A 652 -27.70 11.76 -15.64
N VAL A 653 -26.59 11.77 -14.92
CA VAL A 653 -26.39 10.94 -13.71
C VAL A 653 -26.33 11.86 -12.50
N GLY A 654 -27.21 11.64 -11.52
CA GLY A 654 -27.38 12.53 -10.36
C GLY A 654 -28.30 13.74 -10.59
N ALA A 655 -28.81 13.95 -11.81
CA ALA A 655 -29.81 14.98 -12.11
C ALA A 655 -30.54 14.66 -13.41
N THR A 656 -31.60 15.42 -13.71
CA THR A 656 -32.17 15.45 -15.06
C THR A 656 -31.33 16.28 -16.01
N ASN A 657 -31.17 15.83 -17.25
CA ASN A 657 -30.48 16.53 -18.32
C ASN A 657 -31.33 16.48 -19.60
N ASN A 658 -32.07 17.55 -19.87
CA ASN A 658 -33.19 17.63 -20.83
C ASN A 658 -34.52 17.17 -20.23
N ASP A 659 -35.29 16.33 -20.93
CA ASP A 659 -36.68 16.01 -20.58
C ASP A 659 -36.81 14.57 -20.09
N THR A 660 -37.19 14.40 -18.81
CA THR A 660 -37.56 13.09 -18.26
C THR A 660 -39.02 13.08 -17.79
N LYS A 661 -39.68 11.92 -17.84
CA LYS A 661 -41.08 11.73 -17.40
C LYS A 661 -41.14 10.84 -16.16
N PHE A 662 -42.00 11.17 -15.20
CA PHE A 662 -42.14 10.42 -13.94
C PHE A 662 -43.50 9.74 -13.77
N HIS A 663 -43.65 8.96 -12.69
CA HIS A 663 -44.83 8.14 -12.40
C HIS A 663 -46.12 8.95 -12.21
N ASP A 664 -46.02 10.21 -11.81
CA ASP A 664 -47.13 11.14 -11.64
C ASP A 664 -47.53 11.88 -12.94
N GLY A 665 -46.83 11.57 -14.05
CA GLY A 665 -47.02 12.19 -15.35
C GLY A 665 -46.34 13.55 -15.50
N ASN A 666 -45.72 14.09 -14.44
CA ASN A 666 -44.94 15.32 -14.55
C ASN A 666 -43.64 15.07 -15.32
N ARG A 667 -43.12 16.15 -15.90
CA ARG A 667 -41.85 16.19 -16.61
C ARG A 667 -40.91 17.21 -15.98
N SER A 668 -39.62 16.93 -16.02
CA SER A 668 -38.60 17.85 -15.54
C SER A 668 -37.55 18.08 -16.62
N GLY A 669 -36.99 19.30 -16.59
CA GLY A 669 -36.05 19.86 -17.55
C GLY A 669 -34.59 19.67 -17.11
N THR A 670 -33.64 20.23 -17.85
CA THR A 670 -32.19 20.17 -17.54
C THR A 670 -31.84 20.75 -16.17
N ALA A 671 -30.87 20.11 -15.51
CA ALA A 671 -30.31 20.48 -14.21
C ALA A 671 -31.40 20.68 -13.15
N LYS A 672 -32.23 19.65 -12.96
CA LYS A 672 -33.27 19.60 -11.92
C LYS A 672 -33.28 18.26 -11.21
N ASP A 673 -34.09 18.18 -10.15
CA ASP A 673 -34.27 16.97 -9.34
C ASP A 673 -32.92 16.38 -8.90
N MET A 674 -32.03 17.26 -8.42
CA MET A 674 -30.65 16.93 -8.07
C MET A 674 -30.59 15.88 -6.97
N PHE A 675 -29.74 14.89 -7.16
CA PHE A 675 -29.48 13.85 -6.17
C PHE A 675 -28.51 14.33 -5.11
N LYS A 676 -28.83 14.03 -3.86
CA LYS A 676 -27.93 14.22 -2.72
C LYS A 676 -27.54 12.87 -2.13
N GLY A 677 -26.28 12.48 -2.31
CA GLY A 677 -25.77 11.20 -1.87
C GLY A 677 -24.61 10.71 -2.76
N SER A 678 -24.29 9.43 -2.68
CA SER A 678 -23.22 8.80 -3.47
C SER A 678 -23.80 7.87 -4.55
N ILE A 679 -23.18 7.84 -5.73
CA ILE A 679 -23.43 6.87 -6.82
C ILE A 679 -22.12 6.16 -7.12
N ASP A 680 -22.23 4.86 -7.40
CA ASP A 680 -21.12 3.94 -7.66
C ASP A 680 -21.54 2.89 -8.72
N ASP A 681 -20.57 2.34 -9.47
CA ASP A 681 -20.69 1.27 -10.47
C ASP A 681 -21.91 1.38 -11.42
N LEU A 682 -22.02 2.49 -12.15
CA LEU A 682 -23.05 2.66 -13.19
C LEU A 682 -22.68 1.88 -14.46
N ARG A 683 -23.60 1.05 -14.94
CA ARG A 683 -23.44 0.25 -16.16
C ARG A 683 -24.65 0.33 -17.08
N ILE A 684 -24.40 0.41 -18.39
CA ILE A 684 -25.41 0.34 -19.45
C ILE A 684 -25.05 -0.80 -20.41
N TYR A 685 -26.04 -1.62 -20.77
CA TYR A 685 -25.89 -2.74 -21.69
C TYR A 685 -26.92 -2.67 -22.81
N ASN A 686 -26.50 -3.03 -24.03
CA ASN A 686 -27.38 -3.29 -25.19
C ASN A 686 -27.82 -4.75 -25.27
N ARG A 687 -28.21 -5.30 -24.12
CA ARG A 687 -28.81 -6.63 -23.96
C ARG A 687 -29.56 -6.71 -22.63
N VAL A 688 -30.35 -7.76 -22.48
CA VAL A 688 -30.98 -8.11 -21.20
C VAL A 688 -29.97 -8.91 -20.36
N LEU A 689 -29.70 -8.45 -19.14
CA LEU A 689 -28.97 -9.26 -18.15
C LEU A 689 -29.91 -10.29 -17.52
N SER A 690 -29.38 -11.48 -17.29
CA SER A 690 -30.05 -12.54 -16.53
C SER A 690 -30.07 -12.21 -15.03
N SER A 691 -30.94 -12.88 -14.27
CA SER A 691 -30.98 -12.73 -12.81
C SER A 691 -29.66 -13.13 -12.14
N ASN A 692 -28.90 -14.07 -12.72
CA ASN A 692 -27.58 -14.42 -12.22
C ASN A 692 -26.59 -13.27 -12.40
N GLU A 693 -26.57 -12.66 -13.60
CA GLU A 693 -25.72 -11.50 -13.86
C GLU A 693 -26.11 -10.30 -12.99
N MET A 694 -27.40 -10.08 -12.74
CA MET A 694 -27.86 -9.06 -11.79
C MET A 694 -27.40 -9.35 -10.35
N GLY A 695 -27.44 -10.62 -9.94
CA GLY A 695 -26.92 -11.05 -8.64
C GLY A 695 -25.40 -10.88 -8.50
N LEU A 696 -24.65 -11.04 -9.60
CA LEU A 696 -23.21 -10.77 -9.66
C LEU A 696 -22.91 -9.27 -9.53
N LEU A 697 -23.70 -8.39 -10.17
CA LEU A 697 -23.54 -6.94 -10.03
C LEU A 697 -23.89 -6.41 -8.62
N PHE A 698 -24.63 -7.18 -7.81
CA PHE A 698 -24.99 -6.79 -6.44
C PHE A 698 -24.02 -7.30 -5.37
N ASN A 699 -23.69 -8.59 -5.40
CA ASN A 699 -22.88 -9.26 -4.36
C ASN A 699 -21.38 -9.13 -4.59
N TYR A 700 -21.01 -8.23 -5.48
CA TYR A 700 -19.65 -7.99 -5.87
C TYR A 700 -18.77 -7.65 -4.64
#